data_AF-A0A932X6H0-F1
#
_entry.id   AF-A0A932X6H0-F1
#
_cell.length_a   1.000
_cell.length_b   1.000
_cell.length_c   1.000
_cell.angle_alpha   90.00
_cell.angle_beta   90.00
_cell.angle_gamma   90.00
#
_symmetry.space_group_name_H-M   'P 1'
#
loop_
_entity.id
_entity.type
_entity.pdbx_description
1 polymer ?
#
loop_
_entity_poly.entity_id
_entity_poly.type
_entity_poly.pdbx_seq_one_letter_code
_entity_poly.pdbx_strand_id
1 'polypeptide(L)'
;MGYRMTIWAMPLLVAWTVGAQAQETAAADLSWPKEWTAFGPVAPVREVVLGGLPTRASLLPGDRLKAIPRELVIRSRALTPQRVLMRENRVDLGRWFDGVERGRTVYLFARVTVEQDTQVQVGTGADWFVQWWVDGQPVFDTLGMGNQAFPIAITNHVFSVPLTKGEHVLAVAVVSGSNSFVFAAGGPQELKAGEKPRKSPVEIRAEAVRVLADEKAGAYERAEALLQTAKSYADEGSYARARAEYARVATFPSHASYQGEAQLGIADTYWAERDFPAAMRAYNAVMAVDGGRQEHQAAARKRLDALQVKYRIRPAHPRLFFNDETWPAVKARVDVAELRRAVNRDVPEEIVPKDWGNVLMQAALLYRVTGDQALLDRIRAMLRASLAFYHQVYASHTTDNPSGGAIRAAAIDYPFTRIGWLAAFDWVWNDLTPQEREELCSSMVRHVHEHLSRFPGVRYWHMAFYSADNMYWYAALVLLGPELDGPDTLRAMELLQEGFFDQQRMLKLRGEARADDGDFTTVQIEYTLAGDPHAEWHFLHSWESAIGKEMPAEWRHSRLFPNFVFWSALPGFRHFGLGFAWHTSNNLDRYTLPYHLGQHLHFYGKTDPELAALSRYLQEQMGTRGGSGRLGADPYAWSDLEQAPPAKVPENLPLARHFEGSGMVFMRSGYGPKDTYALFNAAGARFSSDHYDATHFSIYKQGFLALDTGTRNSSEPGHSGNYYPQTVAHNSVLIYMPGETFLGEWGEPVTVNSGGQKLRSRRAKRLAFETGPYFAYAASDATETYAPEKCAQMVRQFLYLPPDHFVVFDRVVSTKAEYPKTWLLHTGNEPMILGKEFRADQEQGRLFCRTVYPLDAPLEKIGGKGKEFWVDGKNWALPDDWPYWGLVKSGTPGIGEHEVPPIMGRWRVEVKPGAARTDDCFLHLIQASDQTVEKMVESQVRDRGNQVELSFTVGARTYTLALNKTGEIGGQIRIAEGDKVLVDRPLTREIMPQAGLALMP
;
A
#
# COMPACT_ATOMS: atom_id res chain seq x y z
N MET A 1 8.74 13.64 40.29
CA MET A 1 10.15 13.97 40.60
C MET A 1 10.89 14.03 39.27
N GLY A 2 11.49 15.18 38.94
CA GLY A 2 11.81 15.59 37.57
C GLY A 2 12.84 14.72 36.84
N TYR A 3 12.55 14.39 35.58
CA TYR A 3 13.51 13.79 34.65
C TYR A 3 14.29 14.90 33.94
N ARG A 4 15.61 14.92 34.15
CA ARG A 4 16.58 15.72 33.38
C ARG A 4 16.87 15.01 32.06
N MET A 5 16.59 15.66 30.94
CA MET A 5 17.12 15.30 29.62
C MET A 5 18.64 15.51 29.63
N THR A 6 19.39 14.47 29.27
CA THR A 6 20.82 14.56 28.97
C THR A 6 20.98 14.36 27.47
N ILE A 7 21.32 15.45 26.77
CA ILE A 7 21.60 15.48 25.33
C ILE A 7 23.02 14.93 25.13
N TRP A 8 23.15 13.89 24.31
CA TRP A 8 24.47 13.42 23.86
C TRP A 8 24.93 14.24 22.66
N ALA A 9 25.95 15.06 22.88
CA ALA A 9 26.74 15.71 21.83
C ALA A 9 27.70 14.68 21.20
N MET A 10 27.69 14.57 19.87
CA MET A 10 28.76 13.91 19.13
C MET A 10 29.97 14.85 18.92
N PRO A 11 31.20 14.33 18.90
CA PRO A 11 32.40 15.15 18.92
C PRO A 11 32.74 15.73 17.53
N LEU A 12 32.91 17.05 17.50
CA LEU A 12 33.63 17.79 16.47
C LEU A 12 35.08 17.30 16.40
N LEU A 13 35.54 16.86 15.23
CA LEU A 13 36.96 16.68 14.94
C LEU A 13 37.46 17.74 13.95
N VAL A 14 38.37 18.56 14.49
CA VAL A 14 39.59 19.14 13.91
C VAL A 14 39.44 20.26 12.88
N ALA A 15 39.58 21.46 13.42
CA ALA A 15 40.02 22.66 12.71
C ALA A 15 41.44 22.51 12.15
N TRP A 16 41.61 22.88 10.89
CA TRP A 16 42.88 23.39 10.37
C TRP A 16 42.77 24.92 10.32
N THR A 17 43.51 25.59 11.20
CA THR A 17 43.81 27.02 11.07
C THR A 17 45.03 27.20 10.17
N VAL A 18 44.83 27.79 8.99
CA VAL A 18 45.84 28.64 8.34
C VAL A 18 45.11 29.90 7.89
N GLY A 19 45.60 31.04 8.38
CA GLY A 19 44.91 32.31 8.32
C GLY A 19 44.88 32.97 6.94
N ALA A 20 43.79 33.70 6.69
CA ALA A 20 43.78 35.05 6.14
C ALA A 20 42.38 35.63 6.41
N GLN A 21 42.30 36.77 7.10
CA GLN A 21 41.08 37.57 7.13
C GLN A 21 40.83 38.08 5.70
N ALA A 22 39.95 37.41 4.96
CA ALA A 22 39.35 37.99 3.76
C ALA A 22 38.12 38.80 4.20
N GLN A 23 38.17 40.10 3.99
CA GLN A 23 37.02 41.01 4.11
C GLN A 23 35.83 40.46 3.32
N GLU A 24 34.65 40.41 3.95
CA GLU A 24 33.36 40.31 3.25
C GLU A 24 33.22 41.51 2.30
N THR A 25 33.62 41.33 1.05
CA THR A 25 33.17 42.18 -0.04
C THR A 25 31.99 41.46 -0.68
N ALA A 26 30.78 41.88 -0.30
CA ALA A 26 29.56 41.37 -0.90
C ALA A 26 29.59 41.59 -2.43
N ALA A 27 29.36 40.53 -3.21
CA ALA A 27 29.19 40.58 -4.66
C ALA A 27 27.86 41.30 -5.04
N ALA A 28 27.74 42.58 -4.70
CA ALA A 28 26.51 43.35 -4.91
C ALA A 28 26.20 43.60 -6.40
N ASP A 29 27.19 43.50 -7.29
CA ASP A 29 27.07 43.83 -8.72
C ASP A 29 27.09 42.60 -9.66
N LEU A 30 26.82 41.41 -9.15
CA LEU A 30 26.77 40.19 -9.97
C LEU A 30 25.51 40.16 -10.87
N SER A 31 25.71 40.10 -12.18
CA SER A 31 24.63 39.88 -13.15
C SER A 31 24.17 38.42 -13.11
N TRP A 32 22.94 38.17 -12.69
CA TRP A 32 22.37 36.82 -12.61
C TRP A 32 21.74 36.37 -13.94
N PRO A 33 21.93 35.11 -14.38
CA PRO A 33 21.36 34.61 -15.62
C PRO A 33 19.82 34.54 -15.60
N LYS A 34 19.19 35.26 -16.53
CA LYS A 34 17.74 35.21 -16.80
C LYS A 34 17.35 34.17 -17.84
N GLU A 35 18.29 33.77 -18.70
CA GLU A 35 18.10 32.71 -19.69
C GLU A 35 18.93 31.47 -19.25
N TRP A 36 18.28 30.31 -19.29
CA TRP A 36 18.87 29.02 -18.93
C TRP A 36 18.72 28.04 -20.09
N THR A 37 19.67 27.12 -20.21
CA THR A 37 19.62 26.01 -21.18
C THR A 37 19.11 24.75 -20.49
N ALA A 38 17.94 24.26 -20.88
CA ALA A 38 17.30 23.09 -20.30
C ALA A 38 17.43 21.84 -21.20
N PHE A 39 17.62 20.69 -20.56
CA PHE A 39 17.63 19.35 -21.16
C PHE A 39 16.67 18.44 -20.40
N GLY A 40 15.59 18.02 -21.06
CA GLY A 40 14.57 17.19 -20.41
C GLY A 40 13.23 17.17 -21.15
N PRO A 41 12.19 16.60 -20.53
CA PRO A 41 12.24 15.90 -19.26
C PRO A 41 12.75 14.46 -19.46
N VAL A 42 13.50 13.96 -18.49
CA VAL A 42 13.92 12.56 -18.41
C VAL A 42 12.92 11.81 -17.54
N ALA A 43 12.42 10.67 -18.01
CA ALA A 43 11.47 9.84 -17.26
C ALA A 43 12.07 9.35 -15.93
N PRO A 44 11.25 9.14 -14.88
CA PRO A 44 11.75 8.62 -13.61
C PRO A 44 12.50 7.29 -13.77
N VAL A 45 13.45 7.03 -12.89
CA VAL A 45 13.99 5.66 -12.72
C VAL A 45 12.92 4.88 -11.94
N ARG A 46 12.41 3.77 -12.49
CA ARG A 46 11.27 3.00 -11.93
C ARG A 46 11.47 2.57 -10.47
N GLU A 47 12.70 2.50 -10.00
CA GLU A 47 13.07 2.19 -8.60
C GLU A 47 12.63 3.28 -7.60
N VAL A 48 12.28 4.49 -8.05
CA VAL A 48 11.88 5.64 -7.21
C VAL A 48 10.35 5.76 -7.07
N VAL A 49 9.56 4.89 -7.73
CA VAL A 49 8.10 5.10 -7.89
C VAL A 49 7.25 4.60 -6.71
N LEU A 50 7.81 3.78 -5.81
CA LEU A 50 7.13 3.33 -4.58
C LEU A 50 7.81 3.95 -3.35
N GLY A 51 7.48 5.22 -3.06
CA GLY A 51 7.80 5.87 -1.78
C GLY A 51 9.23 6.40 -1.60
N GLY A 52 10.17 6.16 -2.52
CA GLY A 52 11.56 6.61 -2.39
C GLY A 52 11.79 8.09 -2.74
N LEU A 53 12.66 8.76 -1.98
CA LEU A 53 13.22 10.07 -2.32
C LEU A 53 14.26 9.91 -3.45
N PRO A 54 14.40 10.87 -4.39
CA PRO A 54 15.48 10.84 -5.36
C PRO A 54 16.83 10.86 -4.64
N THR A 55 17.83 10.13 -5.15
CA THR A 55 19.18 10.09 -4.58
C THR A 55 20.18 10.68 -5.55
N ARG A 56 21.34 11.15 -5.05
CA ARG A 56 22.43 11.64 -5.92
C ARG A 56 22.86 10.61 -6.96
N ALA A 57 22.81 9.33 -6.62
CA ALA A 57 23.14 8.21 -7.52
C ALA A 57 22.16 8.07 -8.70
N SER A 58 20.94 8.60 -8.57
CA SER A 58 19.94 8.61 -9.65
C SER A 58 20.11 9.76 -10.66
N LEU A 59 20.99 10.72 -10.37
CA LEU A 59 21.27 11.89 -11.21
C LEU A 59 22.60 11.73 -11.96
N LEU A 60 22.83 12.55 -13.00
CA LEU A 60 24.10 12.58 -13.71
C LEU A 60 25.26 12.91 -12.76
N PRO A 61 26.43 12.25 -12.92
CA PRO A 61 27.62 12.60 -12.16
C PRO A 61 28.11 14.00 -12.55
N GLY A 62 28.62 14.73 -11.55
CA GLY A 62 29.03 16.14 -11.69
C GLY A 62 30.07 16.40 -12.78
N ASP A 63 30.95 15.44 -13.08
CA ASP A 63 31.93 15.55 -14.17
C ASP A 63 31.29 15.82 -15.55
N ARG A 64 30.05 15.38 -15.75
CA ARG A 64 29.29 15.64 -16.98
C ARG A 64 28.61 17.01 -17.02
N LEU A 65 28.69 17.78 -15.93
CA LEU A 65 27.97 19.04 -15.73
C LEU A 65 28.91 20.25 -15.67
N LYS A 66 30.20 20.08 -16.01
CA LYS A 66 31.23 21.14 -15.99
C LYS A 66 31.11 22.17 -17.12
N ALA A 67 30.35 21.85 -18.18
CA ALA A 67 30.15 22.72 -19.34
C ALA A 67 28.72 22.54 -19.86
N ILE A 68 28.18 23.59 -20.49
CA ILE A 68 26.88 23.51 -21.18
C ILE A 68 27.07 22.69 -22.46
N PRO A 69 26.52 21.48 -22.56
CA PRO A 69 26.78 20.61 -23.70
C PRO A 69 25.94 21.04 -24.91
N ARG A 70 26.38 20.66 -26.13
CA ARG A 70 25.54 20.81 -27.35
C ARG A 70 24.38 19.83 -27.38
N GLU A 71 24.56 18.69 -26.71
CA GLU A 71 23.58 17.63 -26.54
C GLU A 71 23.89 16.89 -25.24
N LEU A 72 22.86 16.55 -24.47
CA LEU A 72 23.02 15.81 -23.22
C LEU A 72 22.47 14.38 -23.37
N VAL A 73 23.38 13.40 -23.44
CA VAL A 73 22.99 11.99 -23.52
C VAL A 73 22.71 11.43 -22.13
N ILE A 74 21.50 10.92 -21.90
CA ILE A 74 21.07 10.29 -20.64
C ILE A 74 20.36 8.97 -20.96
N ARG A 75 20.80 7.85 -20.38
CA ARG A 75 20.20 6.51 -20.59
C ARG A 75 19.94 6.19 -22.08
N SER A 76 20.97 6.42 -22.91
CA SER A 76 20.94 6.22 -24.37
C SER A 76 20.00 7.14 -25.17
N ARG A 77 19.40 8.15 -24.52
CA ARG A 77 18.64 9.22 -25.19
C ARG A 77 19.47 10.49 -25.28
N ALA A 78 19.63 10.99 -26.49
CA ALA A 78 20.23 12.28 -26.79
C ALA A 78 19.18 13.39 -26.59
N LEU A 79 19.48 14.38 -25.74
CA LEU A 79 18.59 15.52 -25.48
C LEU A 79 19.18 16.79 -26.08
N THR A 80 18.38 17.49 -26.88
CA THR A 80 18.74 18.79 -27.47
C THR A 80 18.47 19.94 -26.51
N PRO A 81 19.30 20.99 -26.51
CA PRO A 81 19.13 22.14 -25.63
C PRO A 81 17.86 22.93 -25.96
N GLN A 82 17.12 23.35 -24.93
CA GLN A 82 16.00 24.28 -25.04
C GLN A 82 16.29 25.54 -24.24
N ARG A 83 16.06 26.72 -24.82
CA ARG A 83 16.21 27.99 -24.11
C ARG A 83 14.98 28.26 -23.27
N VAL A 84 15.19 28.46 -21.99
CA VAL A 84 14.16 28.71 -20.99
C VAL A 84 14.40 30.06 -20.34
N LEU A 85 13.37 30.90 -20.32
CA LEU A 85 13.44 32.23 -19.71
C LEU A 85 12.86 32.19 -18.30
N MET A 86 13.63 32.63 -17.31
CA MET A 86 13.17 32.84 -15.94
C MET A 86 12.32 34.12 -15.90
N ARG A 87 11.01 33.97 -15.68
CA ARG A 87 10.08 35.09 -15.48
C ARG A 87 9.82 35.24 -13.98
N GLU A 88 10.06 36.44 -13.44
CA GLU A 88 9.95 36.70 -11.99
C GLU A 88 10.80 35.71 -11.17
N ASN A 89 12.00 35.37 -11.69
CA ASN A 89 12.95 34.42 -11.09
C ASN A 89 12.45 32.97 -11.02
N ARG A 90 11.41 32.62 -11.80
CA ARG A 90 10.80 31.29 -11.84
C ARG A 90 10.59 30.78 -13.27
N VAL A 91 10.46 29.47 -13.39
CA VAL A 91 9.96 28.79 -14.59
C VAL A 91 9.06 27.61 -14.19
N ASP A 92 7.95 27.47 -14.90
CA ASP A 92 7.12 26.27 -14.86
C ASP A 92 7.59 25.26 -15.92
N LEU A 93 8.40 24.30 -15.50
CA LEU A 93 8.94 23.24 -16.35
C LEU A 93 7.85 22.23 -16.73
N GLY A 94 6.82 22.06 -15.90
CA GLY A 94 5.67 21.21 -16.19
C GLY A 94 4.87 21.74 -17.37
N ARG A 95 4.65 23.06 -17.41
CA ARG A 95 4.04 23.74 -18.55
C ARG A 95 4.96 23.74 -19.78
N TRP A 96 6.27 23.91 -19.60
CA TRP A 96 7.23 23.94 -20.70
C TRP A 96 7.39 22.59 -21.41
N PHE A 97 7.39 21.50 -20.64
CA PHE A 97 7.66 20.14 -21.11
C PHE A 97 6.42 19.22 -21.13
N ASP A 98 5.23 19.80 -21.02
CA ASP A 98 3.92 19.15 -21.11
C ASP A 98 3.75 17.95 -20.15
N GLY A 99 3.76 18.24 -18.84
CA GLY A 99 3.30 17.32 -17.79
C GLY A 99 4.10 17.34 -16.48
N VAL A 100 3.45 16.88 -15.41
CA VAL A 100 3.96 16.87 -14.02
C VAL A 100 4.03 15.46 -13.41
N GLU A 101 4.31 14.45 -14.23
CA GLU A 101 4.49 13.08 -13.72
C GLU A 101 5.63 13.04 -12.69
N ARG A 102 5.36 12.47 -11.51
CA ARG A 102 6.30 12.40 -10.39
C ARG A 102 7.63 11.79 -10.81
N GLY A 103 8.73 12.43 -10.43
CA GLY A 103 10.07 11.91 -10.64
C GLY A 103 10.67 12.17 -12.02
N ARG A 104 10.01 12.95 -12.89
CA ARG A 104 10.64 13.48 -14.11
C ARG A 104 11.74 14.46 -13.74
N THR A 105 12.85 14.43 -14.47
CA THR A 105 14.00 15.30 -14.21
C THR A 105 14.29 16.21 -15.40
N VAL A 106 14.54 17.49 -15.13
CA VAL A 106 15.07 18.44 -16.12
C VAL A 106 16.41 18.96 -15.60
N TYR A 107 17.41 18.97 -16.47
CA TYR A 107 18.72 19.56 -16.19
C TYR A 107 18.78 20.97 -16.78
N LEU A 108 19.01 21.98 -15.95
CA LEU A 108 19.18 23.37 -16.38
C LEU A 108 20.63 23.80 -16.22
N PHE A 109 21.11 24.61 -17.17
CA PHE A 109 22.46 25.16 -17.18
C PHE A 109 22.43 26.67 -17.41
N ALA A 110 23.33 27.38 -16.75
CA ALA A 110 23.62 28.79 -17.01
C ALA A 110 25.10 29.11 -16.76
N ARG A 111 25.52 30.29 -17.19
CA ARG A 111 26.86 30.83 -16.91
C ARG A 111 26.74 32.02 -15.99
N VAL A 112 27.73 32.16 -15.13
CA VAL A 112 27.92 33.36 -14.30
C VAL A 112 29.39 33.74 -14.33
N THR A 113 29.68 35.04 -14.40
CA THR A 113 31.05 35.56 -14.40
C THR A 113 31.24 36.44 -13.18
N VAL A 114 32.27 36.15 -12.38
CA VAL A 114 32.66 36.99 -11.25
C VAL A 114 33.99 37.68 -11.53
N GLU A 115 34.08 38.97 -11.22
CA GLU A 115 35.25 39.80 -11.57
C GLU A 115 36.43 39.66 -10.60
N GLN A 116 36.19 39.08 -9.44
CA GLN A 116 37.16 38.80 -8.39
C GLN A 116 36.70 37.58 -7.57
N ASP A 117 37.64 36.94 -6.87
CA ASP A 117 37.32 35.87 -5.93
C ASP A 117 36.31 36.38 -4.89
N THR A 118 35.16 35.72 -4.77
CA THR A 118 34.05 36.19 -3.94
C THR A 118 33.15 35.05 -3.46
N GLN A 119 32.29 35.36 -2.50
CA GLN A 119 31.20 34.50 -2.05
C GLN A 119 29.90 34.96 -2.68
N VAL A 120 29.26 34.10 -3.47
CA VAL A 120 27.99 34.40 -4.12
C VAL A 120 26.85 33.71 -3.37
N GLN A 121 25.88 34.50 -2.91
CA GLN A 121 24.62 33.96 -2.40
C GLN A 121 23.70 33.57 -3.56
N VAL A 122 23.19 32.34 -3.50
CA VAL A 122 22.25 31.78 -4.46
C VAL A 122 20.96 31.44 -3.73
N GLY A 123 19.86 31.98 -4.24
CA GLY A 123 18.51 31.66 -3.80
C GLY A 123 17.89 30.62 -4.72
N THR A 124 17.23 29.60 -4.16
CA THR A 124 16.57 28.55 -4.93
C THR A 124 15.32 28.00 -4.26
N GLY A 125 14.41 27.47 -5.09
CA GLY A 125 13.28 26.66 -4.67
C GLY A 125 12.81 25.78 -5.84
N ALA A 126 12.13 24.68 -5.54
CA ALA A 126 11.41 23.89 -6.55
C ALA A 126 10.15 23.25 -5.96
N ASP A 127 9.34 22.57 -6.78
CA ASP A 127 8.18 21.84 -6.27
C ASP A 127 8.57 20.86 -5.16
N TRP A 128 9.58 20.03 -5.42
CA TRP A 128 10.11 19.11 -4.42
C TRP A 128 11.63 19.09 -4.41
N PHE A 129 12.29 18.56 -5.44
CA PHE A 129 13.71 18.22 -5.32
C PHE A 129 14.58 18.99 -6.30
N VAL A 130 15.69 19.52 -5.78
CA VAL A 130 16.79 20.09 -6.57
C VAL A 130 18.12 19.52 -6.13
N GLN A 131 19.06 19.46 -7.07
CA GLN A 131 20.49 19.31 -6.81
C GLN A 131 21.23 20.34 -7.67
N TRP A 132 22.10 21.11 -7.03
CA TRP A 132 22.92 22.15 -7.63
C TRP A 132 24.38 21.71 -7.75
N TRP A 133 25.02 22.14 -8.84
CA TRP A 133 26.44 22.05 -9.06
C TRP A 133 27.00 23.38 -9.59
N VAL A 134 28.25 23.66 -9.23
CA VAL A 134 29.08 24.69 -9.85
C VAL A 134 30.34 24.03 -10.37
N ASP A 135 30.62 24.19 -11.67
CA ASP A 135 31.75 23.53 -12.36
C ASP A 135 31.84 22.03 -12.08
N GLY A 136 30.68 21.38 -12.04
CA GLY A 136 30.54 19.95 -11.75
C GLY A 136 30.72 19.54 -10.29
N GLN A 137 31.00 20.47 -9.36
CA GLN A 137 31.04 20.18 -7.93
C GLN A 137 29.67 20.39 -7.28
N PRO A 138 29.13 19.42 -6.51
CA PRO A 138 27.84 19.58 -5.86
C PRO A 138 27.93 20.62 -4.73
N VAL A 139 27.02 21.59 -4.73
CA VAL A 139 27.05 22.72 -3.78
C VAL A 139 25.82 22.81 -2.87
N PHE A 140 24.66 22.31 -3.31
CA PHE A 140 23.41 22.37 -2.54
C PHE A 140 22.40 21.35 -3.06
N ASP A 141 21.54 20.80 -2.20
CA ASP A 141 20.44 19.94 -2.62
C ASP A 141 19.29 19.84 -1.60
N THR A 142 18.12 19.42 -2.08
CA THR A 142 16.95 19.12 -1.24
C THR A 142 16.50 17.66 -1.37
N LEU A 143 17.35 16.77 -1.92
CA LEU A 143 16.96 15.41 -2.32
C LEU A 143 16.43 14.58 -1.14
N GLY A 144 16.98 14.78 0.07
CA GLY A 144 16.60 14.03 1.27
C GLY A 144 15.38 14.56 2.03
N MET A 145 14.91 15.77 1.72
CA MET A 145 13.93 16.47 2.56
C MET A 145 12.82 17.18 1.77
N GLY A 146 12.98 17.33 0.46
CA GLY A 146 12.10 18.11 -0.40
C GLY A 146 12.24 19.62 -0.16
N ASN A 147 11.45 20.41 -0.87
CA ASN A 147 11.53 21.88 -0.81
C ASN A 147 11.01 22.43 0.51
N GLN A 148 10.03 21.76 1.13
CA GLN A 148 9.41 22.09 2.44
C GLN A 148 8.78 23.49 2.56
N ALA A 149 8.82 24.30 1.51
CA ALA A 149 8.29 25.66 1.50
C ALA A 149 7.40 25.91 0.28
N PHE A 150 6.33 26.67 0.48
CA PHE A 150 5.39 27.09 -0.56
C PHE A 150 4.92 28.53 -0.27
N PRO A 151 4.77 29.41 -1.29
CA PRO A 151 5.04 29.19 -2.71
C PRO A 151 6.54 29.00 -3.03
N ILE A 152 6.81 28.36 -4.18
CA ILE A 152 8.17 28.00 -4.62
C ILE A 152 8.95 29.26 -4.99
N ALA A 153 9.87 29.68 -4.12
CA ALA A 153 10.51 30.99 -4.14
C ALA A 153 12.04 30.89 -4.11
N ILE A 154 12.73 31.94 -4.59
CA ILE A 154 14.20 32.04 -4.45
C ILE A 154 14.64 32.16 -2.99
N THR A 155 13.73 32.49 -2.08
CA THR A 155 13.97 32.59 -0.64
C THR A 155 13.69 31.30 0.11
N ASN A 156 13.21 30.23 -0.54
CA ASN A 156 12.95 28.96 0.14
C ASN A 156 14.25 28.39 0.71
N HIS A 157 15.33 28.43 -0.09
CA HIS A 157 16.65 28.01 0.31
C HIS A 157 17.68 29.02 -0.18
N VAL A 158 18.56 29.47 0.70
CA VAL A 158 19.67 30.37 0.37
C VAL A 158 20.97 29.72 0.82
N PHE A 159 21.92 29.60 -0.10
CA PHE A 159 23.24 29.05 0.17
C PHE A 159 24.33 29.91 -0.47
N SER A 160 25.56 29.81 0.05
CA SER A 160 26.70 30.57 -0.46
C SER A 160 27.68 29.64 -1.17
N VAL A 161 28.22 30.08 -2.30
CA VAL A 161 29.25 29.36 -3.04
C VAL A 161 30.49 30.25 -3.22
N PRO A 162 31.71 29.77 -2.88
CA PRO A 162 32.94 30.46 -3.23
C PRO A 162 33.18 30.34 -4.75
N LEU A 163 33.32 31.47 -5.43
CA LEU A 163 33.66 31.55 -6.85
C LEU A 163 34.97 32.32 -7.01
N THR A 164 35.88 31.79 -7.83
CA THR A 164 37.13 32.46 -8.20
C THR A 164 36.90 33.43 -9.34
N LYS A 165 37.76 34.44 -9.55
CA LYS A 165 37.69 35.32 -10.72
C LYS A 165 37.60 34.52 -12.03
N GLY A 166 36.52 34.70 -12.79
CA GLY A 166 36.30 34.00 -14.05
C GLY A 166 34.85 33.64 -14.34
N GLU A 167 34.64 32.89 -15.42
CA GLU A 167 33.35 32.31 -15.81
C GLU A 167 33.18 30.95 -15.14
N HIS A 168 31.99 30.71 -14.59
CA HIS A 168 31.57 29.48 -13.94
C HIS A 168 30.27 28.94 -14.55
N VAL A 169 30.14 27.62 -14.57
CA VAL A 169 28.93 26.94 -15.05
C VAL A 169 28.08 26.52 -13.87
N LEU A 170 26.85 27.02 -13.85
CA LEU A 170 25.80 26.60 -12.94
C LEU A 170 25.03 25.45 -13.60
N ALA A 171 24.87 24.33 -12.90
CA ALA A 171 24.03 23.22 -13.35
C ALA A 171 23.06 22.81 -12.24
N VAL A 172 21.82 22.50 -12.62
CA VAL A 172 20.76 22.14 -11.68
C VAL A 172 19.94 20.99 -12.23
N ALA A 173 19.69 19.98 -11.41
CA ALA A 173 18.70 18.94 -11.69
C ALA A 173 17.46 19.25 -10.88
N VAL A 174 16.33 19.48 -11.55
CA VAL A 174 15.03 19.69 -10.91
C VAL A 174 14.21 18.43 -11.13
N VAL A 175 13.68 17.83 -10.06
CA VAL A 175 12.85 16.63 -10.11
C VAL A 175 11.42 16.98 -9.72
N SER A 176 10.46 16.62 -10.57
CA SER A 176 9.03 16.92 -10.38
C SER A 176 8.43 16.19 -9.18
N GLY A 177 7.52 16.88 -8.49
CA GLY A 177 6.59 16.26 -7.55
C GLY A 177 5.38 15.67 -8.28
N SER A 178 4.34 15.32 -7.53
CA SER A 178 3.11 14.74 -8.12
C SER A 178 2.14 15.80 -8.64
N ASN A 179 2.34 17.07 -8.27
CA ASN A 179 1.36 18.13 -8.47
C ASN A 179 1.92 19.35 -9.22
N SER A 180 3.23 19.62 -9.18
CA SER A 180 3.82 20.68 -9.99
C SER A 180 5.25 20.35 -10.44
N PHE A 181 5.80 21.18 -11.33
CA PHE A 181 7.18 21.02 -11.78
C PHE A 181 7.78 22.41 -12.04
N VAL A 182 7.88 23.20 -10.97
CA VAL A 182 8.35 24.60 -11.01
C VAL A 182 9.75 24.69 -10.40
N PHE A 183 10.56 25.60 -10.93
CA PHE A 183 11.90 25.92 -10.43
C PHE A 183 12.07 27.43 -10.26
N ALA A 184 12.70 27.83 -9.16
CA ALA A 184 13.07 29.20 -8.84
C ALA A 184 14.59 29.30 -8.61
N ALA A 185 15.20 30.35 -9.16
CA ALA A 185 16.61 30.67 -8.94
C ALA A 185 16.88 32.18 -9.02
N GLY A 186 17.72 32.70 -8.13
CA GLY A 186 18.12 34.11 -8.09
C GLY A 186 19.50 34.31 -7.48
N GLY A 187 20.17 35.39 -7.86
CA GLY A 187 21.47 35.79 -7.32
C GLY A 187 21.35 36.81 -6.19
N PRO A 188 22.47 37.41 -5.76
CA PRO A 188 22.50 38.35 -4.64
C PRO A 188 21.60 39.58 -4.85
N GLN A 189 21.46 40.06 -6.09
CA GLN A 189 20.60 41.20 -6.41
C GLN A 189 19.11 40.83 -6.34
N GLU A 190 18.72 39.69 -6.88
CA GLU A 190 17.35 39.18 -6.82
C GLU A 190 16.94 38.90 -5.37
N LEU A 191 17.84 38.35 -4.56
CA LEU A 191 17.61 38.13 -3.12
C LEU A 191 17.43 39.44 -2.36
N LYS A 192 18.23 40.48 -2.67
CA LYS A 192 18.08 41.81 -2.06
C LYS A 192 16.81 42.53 -2.50
N ALA A 193 16.38 42.35 -3.75
CA ALA A 193 15.15 42.95 -4.28
C ALA A 193 13.88 42.32 -3.68
N GLY A 194 13.99 41.09 -3.16
CA GLY A 194 12.87 40.31 -2.63
C GLY A 194 11.95 39.77 -3.74
N GLU A 195 11.03 38.88 -3.38
CA GLU A 195 9.96 38.50 -4.30
C GLU A 195 9.04 39.70 -4.51
N LYS A 196 8.73 40.00 -5.78
CA LYS A 196 7.68 40.99 -6.06
C LYS A 196 6.38 40.48 -5.45
N PRO A 197 5.62 41.34 -4.73
CA PRO A 197 4.32 40.94 -4.21
C PRO A 197 3.44 40.44 -5.36
N ARG A 198 2.61 39.44 -5.04
CA ARG A 198 1.63 38.90 -5.98
C ARG A 198 0.82 40.06 -6.54
N LYS A 199 0.81 40.22 -7.87
CA LYS A 199 0.05 41.28 -8.53
C LYS A 199 -1.40 41.23 -8.03
N SER A 200 -1.91 42.36 -7.58
CA SER A 200 -3.32 42.50 -7.25
C SER A 200 -4.17 42.17 -8.48
N PRO A 201 -5.44 41.74 -8.31
CA PRO A 201 -6.36 41.55 -9.43
C PRO A 201 -6.42 42.76 -10.38
N VAL A 202 -6.28 43.98 -9.85
CA VAL A 202 -6.23 45.21 -10.63
C VAL A 202 -4.99 45.30 -11.51
N GLU A 203 -3.81 44.97 -10.96
CA GLU A 203 -2.55 44.97 -11.71
C GLU A 203 -2.53 43.89 -12.80
N ILE A 204 -3.04 42.69 -12.50
CA ILE A 204 -3.18 41.59 -13.47
C ILE A 204 -4.02 42.06 -14.67
N ARG A 205 -5.16 42.70 -14.41
CA ARG A 205 -6.05 43.19 -15.46
C ARG A 205 -5.45 44.35 -16.26
N ALA A 206 -4.75 45.27 -15.60
CA ALA A 206 -4.09 46.38 -16.28
C ALA A 206 -2.96 45.89 -17.21
N GLU A 207 -2.21 44.88 -16.78
CA GLU A 207 -1.18 44.23 -17.61
C GLU A 207 -1.81 43.47 -18.78
N ALA A 208 -2.88 42.72 -18.54
CA ALA A 208 -3.58 42.01 -19.60
C ALA A 208 -4.11 42.97 -20.68
N VAL A 209 -4.65 44.13 -20.31
CA VAL A 209 -5.05 45.18 -21.27
C VAL A 209 -3.86 45.63 -22.14
N ARG A 210 -2.68 45.81 -21.54
CA ARG A 210 -1.47 46.19 -22.30
C ARG A 210 -1.04 45.07 -23.25
N VAL A 211 -1.01 43.82 -22.80
CA VAL A 211 -0.64 42.66 -23.63
C VAL A 211 -1.62 42.46 -24.78
N LEU A 212 -2.92 42.64 -24.53
CA LEU A 212 -3.96 42.50 -25.55
C LEU A 212 -3.97 43.65 -26.57
N ALA A 213 -3.48 44.83 -26.19
CA ALA A 213 -3.32 45.99 -27.07
C ALA A 213 -2.00 45.98 -27.86
N ASP A 214 -1.00 45.18 -27.45
CA ASP A 214 0.28 45.08 -28.16
C ASP A 214 0.13 44.22 -29.43
N GLU A 215 0.29 44.85 -30.59
CA GLU A 215 0.25 44.20 -31.90
C GLU A 215 1.36 43.13 -32.06
N LYS A 216 2.44 43.22 -31.29
CA LYS A 216 3.54 42.24 -31.29
C LYS A 216 3.29 41.04 -30.40
N ALA A 217 2.32 41.09 -29.49
CA ALA A 217 2.03 40.00 -28.57
C ALA A 217 1.50 38.78 -29.34
N GLY A 218 2.13 37.62 -29.11
CA GLY A 218 1.75 36.37 -29.75
C GLY A 218 0.40 35.84 -29.26
N ALA A 219 -0.22 34.92 -30.01
CA ALA A 219 -1.49 34.30 -29.63
C ALA A 219 -1.45 33.65 -28.22
N TYR A 220 -0.30 33.10 -27.83
CA TYR A 220 -0.08 32.51 -26.50
C TYR A 220 -0.07 33.54 -25.37
N GLU A 221 0.63 34.65 -25.56
CA GLU A 221 0.72 35.72 -24.55
C GLU A 221 -0.66 36.36 -24.32
N ARG A 222 -1.45 36.50 -25.40
CA ARG A 222 -2.82 36.98 -25.34
C ARG A 222 -3.76 36.00 -24.64
N ALA A 223 -3.67 34.69 -24.94
CA ALA A 223 -4.46 33.66 -24.28
C ALA A 223 -4.16 33.60 -22.76
N GLU A 224 -2.88 33.69 -22.38
CA GLU A 224 -2.46 33.72 -20.99
C GLU A 224 -2.95 34.97 -20.25
N ALA A 225 -2.84 36.15 -20.88
CA ALA A 225 -3.37 37.40 -20.31
C ALA A 225 -4.87 37.31 -20.01
N LEU A 226 -5.65 36.69 -20.90
CA LEU A 226 -7.08 36.47 -20.70
C LEU A 226 -7.38 35.45 -19.62
N LEU A 227 -6.63 34.34 -19.55
CA LEU A 227 -6.79 33.36 -18.47
C LEU A 227 -6.51 33.97 -17.09
N GLN A 228 -5.44 34.76 -16.97
CA GLN A 228 -5.13 35.44 -15.70
C GLN A 228 -6.20 36.48 -15.35
N THR A 229 -6.72 37.20 -16.35
CA THR A 229 -7.84 38.13 -16.16
C THR A 229 -9.10 37.40 -15.68
N ALA A 230 -9.45 36.28 -16.31
CA ALA A 230 -10.58 35.45 -15.91
C ALA A 230 -10.44 34.93 -14.47
N LYS A 231 -9.26 34.38 -14.12
CA LYS A 231 -8.95 33.93 -12.74
C LYS A 231 -9.09 35.06 -11.73
N SER A 232 -8.56 36.25 -12.04
CA SER A 232 -8.67 37.42 -11.15
C SER A 232 -10.13 37.83 -10.88
N TYR A 233 -11.02 37.72 -11.86
CA TYR A 233 -12.44 37.96 -11.65
C TYR A 233 -13.10 36.84 -10.84
N ALA A 234 -12.68 35.59 -11.04
CA ALA A 234 -13.20 34.46 -10.27
C ALA A 234 -12.83 34.56 -8.78
N ASP A 235 -11.58 34.94 -8.48
CA ASP A 235 -11.08 35.16 -7.11
C ASP A 235 -11.85 36.26 -6.36
N GLU A 236 -12.32 37.28 -7.09
CA GLU A 236 -13.18 38.35 -6.56
C GLU A 236 -14.67 37.98 -6.51
N GLY A 237 -15.06 36.75 -6.86
CA GLY A 237 -16.45 36.32 -6.94
C GLY A 237 -17.25 36.90 -8.11
N SER A 238 -16.58 37.57 -9.07
CA SER A 238 -17.18 38.13 -10.29
C SER A 238 -17.33 37.09 -11.40
N TYR A 239 -18.04 36.00 -11.10
CA TYR A 239 -18.09 34.78 -11.92
C TYR A 239 -18.62 34.99 -13.34
N ALA A 240 -19.63 35.83 -13.55
CA ALA A 240 -20.13 36.14 -14.89
C ALA A 240 -19.06 36.83 -15.77
N ARG A 241 -18.25 37.73 -15.18
CA ARG A 241 -17.13 38.37 -15.88
C ARG A 241 -16.00 37.39 -16.14
N ALA A 242 -15.68 36.55 -15.16
CA ALA A 242 -14.70 35.48 -15.32
C ALA A 242 -15.07 34.56 -16.51
N ARG A 243 -16.33 34.13 -16.61
CA ARG A 243 -16.81 33.32 -17.74
C ARG A 243 -16.70 34.01 -19.08
N ALA A 244 -16.99 35.31 -19.17
CA ALA A 244 -16.85 36.07 -20.40
C ALA A 244 -15.39 36.09 -20.88
N GLU A 245 -14.44 36.24 -19.95
CA GLU A 245 -13.00 36.22 -20.26
C GLU A 245 -12.49 34.83 -20.62
N TYR A 246 -12.93 33.77 -19.92
CA TYR A 246 -12.65 32.39 -20.30
C TYR A 246 -13.21 32.05 -21.69
N ALA A 247 -14.42 32.52 -22.03
CA ALA A 247 -15.02 32.31 -23.34
C ALA A 247 -14.19 32.99 -24.46
N ARG A 248 -13.56 34.13 -24.17
CA ARG A 248 -12.65 34.79 -25.12
C ARG A 248 -11.42 33.93 -25.40
N VAL A 249 -10.85 33.27 -24.39
CA VAL A 249 -9.72 32.32 -24.58
C VAL A 249 -10.09 31.24 -25.61
N ALA A 250 -11.33 30.73 -25.57
CA ALA A 250 -11.81 29.70 -26.49
C ALA A 250 -11.90 30.14 -27.96
N THR A 251 -11.85 31.44 -28.26
CA THR A 251 -11.90 31.98 -29.63
C THR A 251 -10.53 32.19 -30.27
N PHE A 252 -9.43 32.04 -29.52
CA PHE A 252 -8.08 32.15 -30.08
C PHE A 252 -7.71 30.87 -30.82
N PRO A 253 -7.05 30.96 -31.99
CA PRO A 253 -6.41 29.82 -32.63
C PRO A 253 -5.28 29.36 -31.71
N SER A 254 -5.61 28.47 -30.77
CA SER A 254 -4.75 28.11 -29.64
C SER A 254 -4.85 26.62 -29.38
N HIS A 255 -3.70 26.08 -28.97
CA HIS A 255 -3.47 24.72 -28.52
C HIS A 255 -4.60 24.24 -27.59
N ALA A 256 -5.08 23.00 -27.79
CA ALA A 256 -6.19 22.40 -27.05
C ALA A 256 -6.05 22.44 -25.51
N SER A 257 -4.83 22.62 -25.00
CA SER A 257 -4.55 22.83 -23.57
C SER A 257 -5.22 24.09 -23.00
N TYR A 258 -5.14 25.24 -23.68
CA TYR A 258 -5.72 26.51 -23.21
C TYR A 258 -7.25 26.48 -23.30
N GLN A 259 -7.79 25.84 -24.33
CA GLN A 259 -9.23 25.61 -24.45
C GLN A 259 -9.74 24.74 -23.31
N GLY A 260 -9.05 23.64 -23.00
CA GLY A 260 -9.37 22.78 -21.85
C GLY A 260 -9.31 23.52 -20.51
N GLU A 261 -8.31 24.38 -20.30
CA GLU A 261 -8.18 25.17 -19.07
C GLU A 261 -9.32 26.20 -18.93
N ALA A 262 -9.65 26.90 -20.03
CA ALA A 262 -10.73 27.88 -20.03
C ALA A 262 -12.10 27.23 -19.80
N GLN A 263 -12.37 26.07 -20.43
CA GLN A 263 -13.60 25.32 -20.19
C GLN A 263 -13.70 24.85 -18.74
N LEU A 264 -12.59 24.40 -18.15
CA LEU A 264 -12.55 24.01 -16.75
C LEU A 264 -12.85 25.21 -15.84
N GLY A 265 -12.24 26.37 -16.11
CA GLY A 265 -12.52 27.62 -15.40
C GLY A 265 -13.98 28.06 -15.50
N ILE A 266 -14.63 27.94 -16.67
CA ILE A 266 -16.07 28.19 -16.81
C ILE A 266 -16.86 27.24 -15.91
N ALA A 267 -16.56 25.95 -15.92
CA ALA A 267 -17.26 24.97 -15.11
C ALA A 267 -17.08 25.22 -13.59
N ASP A 268 -15.86 25.55 -13.16
CA ASP A 268 -15.54 25.89 -11.76
C ASP A 268 -16.29 27.14 -11.28
N THR A 269 -16.52 28.13 -12.16
CA THR A 269 -17.31 29.32 -11.77
C THR A 269 -18.79 28.99 -11.53
N TYR A 270 -19.41 28.13 -12.34
CA TYR A 270 -20.78 27.66 -12.08
C TYR A 270 -20.86 26.83 -10.81
N TRP A 271 -19.84 26.01 -10.55
CA TRP A 271 -19.71 25.27 -9.29
C TRP A 271 -19.66 26.21 -8.08
N ALA A 272 -18.83 27.26 -8.13
CA ALA A 272 -18.71 28.25 -7.06
C ALA A 272 -20.02 29.00 -6.80
N GLU A 273 -20.81 29.27 -7.85
CA GLU A 273 -22.16 29.84 -7.74
C GLU A 273 -23.21 28.83 -7.24
N ARG A 274 -22.85 27.54 -7.11
CA ARG A 274 -23.75 26.42 -6.81
C ARG A 274 -24.81 26.17 -7.90
N ASP A 275 -24.58 26.66 -9.12
CA ASP A 275 -25.35 26.27 -10.32
C ASP A 275 -24.81 24.93 -10.84
N PHE A 276 -25.07 23.88 -10.07
CA PHE A 276 -24.62 22.53 -10.36
C PHE A 276 -25.13 21.97 -11.71
N PRO A 277 -26.37 22.24 -12.17
CA PRO A 277 -26.79 21.85 -13.50
C PRO A 277 -25.96 22.50 -14.62
N ALA A 278 -25.63 23.79 -14.51
CA ALA A 278 -24.75 24.45 -15.49
C ALA A 278 -23.31 23.94 -15.39
N ALA A 279 -22.80 23.75 -14.17
CA ALA A 279 -21.48 23.17 -13.93
C ALA A 279 -21.35 21.78 -14.58
N MET A 280 -22.36 20.92 -14.44
CA MET A 280 -22.38 19.58 -15.05
C MET A 280 -22.29 19.63 -16.58
N ARG A 281 -23.01 20.54 -17.23
CA ARG A 281 -22.91 20.74 -18.69
C ARG A 281 -21.52 21.24 -19.08
N ALA A 282 -20.96 22.17 -18.32
CA ALA A 282 -19.64 22.73 -18.57
C ALA A 282 -18.51 21.69 -18.36
N TYR A 283 -18.55 20.84 -17.33
CA TYR A 283 -17.56 19.77 -17.16
C TYR A 283 -17.61 18.73 -18.29
N ASN A 284 -18.79 18.41 -18.83
CA ASN A 284 -18.88 17.57 -20.02
C ASN A 284 -18.21 18.23 -21.25
N ALA A 285 -18.29 19.56 -21.37
CA ALA A 285 -17.58 20.28 -22.42
C ALA A 285 -16.05 20.19 -22.24
N VAL A 286 -15.52 20.20 -21.01
CA VAL A 286 -14.09 19.95 -20.74
C VAL A 286 -13.67 18.57 -21.24
N MET A 287 -14.49 17.54 -20.99
CA MET A 287 -14.21 16.17 -21.43
C MET A 287 -14.22 16.02 -22.96
N ALA A 288 -14.91 16.92 -23.68
CA ALA A 288 -15.04 16.87 -25.14
C ALA A 288 -13.93 17.63 -25.89
N VAL A 289 -13.00 18.30 -25.19
CA VAL A 289 -11.89 19.02 -25.83
C VAL A 289 -10.86 18.02 -26.36
N ASP A 290 -10.83 17.84 -27.69
CA ASP A 290 -9.83 17.01 -28.38
C ASP A 290 -8.42 17.59 -28.24
N GLY A 291 -7.45 16.75 -27.92
CA GLY A 291 -6.07 17.18 -27.57
C GLY A 291 -5.95 17.97 -26.26
N GLY A 292 -7.01 18.04 -25.44
CA GLY A 292 -6.97 18.69 -24.13
C GLY A 292 -6.03 17.99 -23.14
N ARG A 293 -5.50 18.74 -22.16
CA ARG A 293 -4.62 18.15 -21.13
C ARG A 293 -5.40 17.15 -20.27
N GLN A 294 -4.79 15.98 -20.05
CA GLN A 294 -5.36 14.91 -19.22
C GLN A 294 -5.67 15.39 -17.79
N GLU A 295 -4.89 16.31 -17.23
CA GLU A 295 -5.11 16.87 -15.90
C GLU A 295 -6.44 17.63 -15.78
N HIS A 296 -6.82 18.40 -16.82
CA HIS A 296 -8.10 19.12 -16.83
C HIS A 296 -9.27 18.16 -16.95
N GLN A 297 -9.12 17.14 -17.80
CA GLN A 297 -10.12 16.09 -17.96
C GLN A 297 -10.26 15.27 -16.68
N ALA A 298 -9.17 14.96 -15.98
CA ALA A 298 -9.22 14.28 -14.69
C ALA A 298 -9.92 15.14 -13.61
N ALA A 299 -9.61 16.44 -13.54
CA ALA A 299 -10.27 17.38 -12.63
C ALA A 299 -11.78 17.51 -12.91
N ALA A 300 -12.16 17.61 -14.18
CA ALA A 300 -13.55 17.68 -14.62
C ALA A 300 -14.29 16.36 -14.36
N ARG A 301 -13.67 15.21 -14.65
CA ARG A 301 -14.21 13.88 -14.37
C ARG A 301 -14.56 13.73 -12.89
N LYS A 302 -13.63 14.07 -12.01
CA LYS A 302 -13.82 13.97 -10.55
C LYS A 302 -15.04 14.75 -10.07
N ARG A 303 -15.22 15.98 -10.56
CA ARG A 303 -16.37 16.84 -10.23
C ARG A 303 -17.66 16.37 -10.86
N LEU A 304 -17.61 15.88 -12.11
CA LEU A 304 -18.76 15.33 -12.81
C LEU A 304 -19.31 14.10 -12.08
N ASP A 305 -18.43 13.19 -11.66
CA ASP A 305 -18.80 11.99 -10.91
C ASP A 305 -19.47 12.38 -9.57
N ALA A 306 -18.93 13.38 -8.86
CA ALA A 306 -19.56 13.90 -7.64
C ALA A 306 -20.97 14.48 -7.88
N LEU A 307 -21.16 15.24 -8.97
CA LEU A 307 -22.48 15.77 -9.35
C LEU A 307 -23.47 14.67 -9.70
N GLN A 308 -23.03 13.65 -10.43
CA GLN A 308 -23.86 12.49 -10.77
C GLN A 308 -24.32 11.77 -9.52
N VAL A 309 -23.43 11.58 -8.54
CA VAL A 309 -23.79 11.00 -7.24
C VAL A 309 -24.75 11.92 -6.49
N LYS A 310 -24.46 13.22 -6.38
CA LYS A 310 -25.30 14.20 -5.66
C LYS A 310 -26.77 14.08 -6.04
N TYR A 311 -27.09 13.99 -7.33
CA TYR A 311 -28.48 13.91 -7.81
C TYR A 311 -29.14 12.54 -7.63
N ARG A 312 -28.37 11.52 -7.24
CA ARG A 312 -28.86 10.18 -6.93
C ARG A 312 -29.00 9.92 -5.43
N ILE A 313 -28.44 10.77 -4.57
CA ILE A 313 -28.60 10.66 -3.12
C ILE A 313 -30.09 10.79 -2.77
N ARG A 314 -30.62 9.79 -2.07
CA ARG A 314 -32.00 9.80 -1.56
C ARG A 314 -32.21 11.05 -0.67
N PRO A 315 -33.31 11.80 -0.87
CA PRO A 315 -33.57 12.99 -0.06
C PRO A 315 -34.06 12.68 1.35
N ALA A 316 -34.66 11.50 1.57
CA ALA A 316 -35.17 11.08 2.87
C ALA A 316 -34.06 10.51 3.76
N HIS A 317 -34.22 10.71 5.08
CA HIS A 317 -33.41 10.09 6.12
C HIS A 317 -34.26 9.06 6.89
N PRO A 318 -33.69 7.91 7.31
CA PRO A 318 -32.29 7.53 7.18
C PRO A 318 -31.89 7.17 5.75
N ARG A 319 -30.62 7.39 5.45
CA ARG A 319 -30.00 6.97 4.19
C ARG A 319 -28.60 6.38 4.36
N LEU A 320 -28.02 6.38 5.56
CA LEU A 320 -26.73 5.76 5.83
C LEU A 320 -26.93 4.35 6.43
N PHE A 321 -26.43 3.33 5.71
CA PHE A 321 -26.49 1.88 5.97
C PHE A 321 -27.88 1.23 5.89
N PHE A 322 -28.95 1.98 6.13
CA PHE A 322 -30.31 1.56 5.82
C PHE A 322 -31.20 2.77 5.53
N ASN A 323 -32.38 2.49 5.01
CA ASN A 323 -33.43 3.46 4.68
C ASN A 323 -34.80 2.90 5.07
N ASP A 324 -35.87 3.68 4.87
CA ASP A 324 -37.24 3.27 5.24
C ASP A 324 -37.69 1.95 4.58
N GLU A 325 -37.24 1.65 3.36
CA GLU A 325 -37.58 0.41 2.65
C GLU A 325 -36.95 -0.82 3.34
N THR A 326 -35.69 -0.68 3.77
CA THR A 326 -34.90 -1.76 4.41
C THR A 326 -35.11 -1.84 5.92
N TRP A 327 -35.59 -0.78 6.56
CA TRP A 327 -35.71 -0.67 8.02
C TRP A 327 -36.52 -1.80 8.67
N PRO A 328 -37.67 -2.25 8.14
CA PRO A 328 -38.40 -3.37 8.74
C PRO A 328 -37.55 -4.64 8.88
N ALA A 329 -36.74 -4.95 7.88
CA ALA A 329 -35.86 -6.12 7.86
C ALA A 329 -34.68 -5.95 8.83
N VAL A 330 -34.12 -4.75 8.94
CA VAL A 330 -33.07 -4.41 9.91
C VAL A 330 -33.62 -4.52 11.33
N LYS A 331 -34.75 -3.86 11.62
CA LYS A 331 -35.42 -3.86 12.93
C LYS A 331 -35.72 -5.27 13.44
N ALA A 332 -36.18 -6.16 12.56
CA ALA A 332 -36.50 -7.55 12.92
C ALA A 332 -35.27 -8.37 13.38
N ARG A 333 -34.04 -7.94 13.01
CA ARG A 333 -32.79 -8.63 13.35
C ARG A 333 -32.10 -8.08 14.60
N VAL A 334 -32.50 -6.89 15.07
CA VAL A 334 -31.86 -6.26 16.23
C VAL A 334 -32.14 -7.06 17.50
N ASP A 335 -31.09 -7.57 18.14
CA ASP A 335 -31.20 -8.07 19.51
C ASP A 335 -31.25 -6.89 20.48
N VAL A 336 -32.47 -6.49 20.84
CA VAL A 336 -32.72 -5.35 21.72
C VAL A 336 -32.13 -5.56 23.12
N ALA A 337 -32.08 -6.80 23.61
CA ALA A 337 -31.59 -7.10 24.96
C ALA A 337 -30.06 -7.02 25.03
N GLU A 338 -29.36 -7.56 24.02
CA GLU A 338 -27.92 -7.39 23.88
C GLU A 338 -27.54 -5.93 23.66
N LEU A 339 -28.20 -5.25 22.72
CA LEU A 339 -27.92 -3.85 22.40
C LEU A 339 -28.16 -2.93 23.62
N ARG A 340 -29.24 -3.16 24.37
CA ARG A 340 -29.52 -2.41 25.61
C ARG A 340 -28.45 -2.64 26.67
N ARG A 341 -27.95 -3.87 26.83
CA ARG A 341 -26.85 -4.16 27.75
C ARG A 341 -25.56 -3.44 27.35
N ALA A 342 -25.23 -3.42 26.05
CA ALA A 342 -24.07 -2.69 25.55
C ALA A 342 -24.18 -1.18 25.78
N VAL A 343 -25.32 -0.57 25.40
CA VAL A 343 -25.57 0.86 25.59
C VAL A 343 -25.53 1.26 27.07
N ASN A 344 -26.14 0.48 27.96
CA ASN A 344 -26.12 0.76 29.41
C ASN A 344 -24.73 0.64 30.03
N ARG A 345 -23.87 -0.24 29.49
CA ARG A 345 -22.48 -0.38 29.94
C ARG A 345 -21.63 0.81 29.49
N ASP A 346 -21.83 1.27 28.25
CA ASP A 346 -20.89 2.18 27.59
C ASP A 346 -21.32 3.66 27.62
N VAL A 347 -22.61 3.95 27.86
CA VAL A 347 -23.10 5.33 28.05
C VAL A 347 -23.21 5.63 29.56
N PRO A 348 -22.31 6.44 30.14
CA PRO A 348 -22.35 6.83 31.54
C PRO A 348 -23.42 7.90 31.81
N GLU A 349 -23.77 8.10 33.08
CA GLU A 349 -24.77 9.10 33.49
C GLU A 349 -24.40 10.52 33.04
N GLU A 350 -23.15 10.93 33.21
CA GLU A 350 -22.63 12.23 32.79
C GLU A 350 -21.99 12.16 31.39
N ILE A 351 -22.48 12.97 30.46
CA ILE A 351 -21.94 13.08 29.10
C ILE A 351 -20.90 14.21 29.03
N VAL A 352 -19.63 13.83 28.92
CA VAL A 352 -18.50 14.76 28.82
C VAL A 352 -17.99 14.91 27.37
N PRO A 353 -17.29 16.01 27.02
CA PRO A 353 -16.65 16.15 25.71
C PRO A 353 -15.58 15.06 25.47
N LYS A 354 -15.90 14.10 24.61
CA LYS A 354 -14.99 13.08 24.07
C LYS A 354 -15.56 12.51 22.78
N ASP A 355 -14.80 11.66 22.10
CA ASP A 355 -15.32 10.92 20.96
C ASP A 355 -16.32 9.83 21.40
N TRP A 356 -17.60 10.04 21.11
CA TRP A 356 -18.68 9.08 21.43
C TRP A 356 -19.06 8.18 20.27
N GLY A 357 -18.48 8.38 19.08
CA GLY A 357 -18.99 7.85 17.81
C GLY A 357 -19.38 6.36 17.79
N ASN A 358 -18.53 5.49 18.36
CA ASN A 358 -18.80 4.05 18.44
C ASN A 358 -20.06 3.72 19.26
N VAL A 359 -20.23 4.39 20.40
CA VAL A 359 -21.36 4.17 21.32
C VAL A 359 -22.62 4.86 20.81
N LEU A 360 -22.46 6.03 20.17
CA LEU A 360 -23.53 6.86 19.64
C LEU A 360 -24.36 6.10 18.59
N MET A 361 -23.70 5.36 17.69
CA MET A 361 -24.36 4.50 16.70
C MET A 361 -25.26 3.44 17.34
N GLN A 362 -24.77 2.76 18.37
CA GLN A 362 -25.54 1.73 19.10
C GLN A 362 -26.73 2.33 19.86
N ALA A 363 -26.52 3.47 20.52
CA ALA A 363 -27.58 4.19 21.22
C ALA A 363 -28.68 4.64 20.26
N ALA A 364 -28.33 5.19 19.09
CA ALA A 364 -29.29 5.61 18.07
C ALA A 364 -30.08 4.44 17.49
N LEU A 365 -29.44 3.28 17.24
CA LEU A 365 -30.15 2.08 16.83
C LEU A 365 -31.13 1.61 17.91
N LEU A 366 -30.70 1.58 19.18
CA LEU A 366 -31.57 1.19 20.29
C LEU A 366 -32.77 2.13 20.42
N TYR A 367 -32.53 3.44 20.30
CA TYR A 367 -33.59 4.44 20.28
C TYR A 367 -34.58 4.18 19.15
N ARG A 368 -34.11 3.98 17.91
CA ARG A 368 -35.00 3.69 16.78
C ARG A 368 -35.90 2.47 16.97
N VAL A 369 -35.41 1.44 17.65
CA VAL A 369 -36.22 0.23 17.89
C VAL A 369 -37.21 0.45 19.03
N THR A 370 -36.86 1.25 20.03
CA THR A 370 -37.58 1.34 21.32
C THR A 370 -38.44 2.59 21.49
N GLY A 371 -38.10 3.69 20.81
CA GLY A 371 -38.72 5.01 20.98
C GLY A 371 -38.41 5.70 22.31
N ASP A 372 -37.41 5.23 23.06
CA ASP A 372 -37.06 5.73 24.39
C ASP A 372 -36.58 7.20 24.38
N GLN A 373 -37.45 8.13 24.78
CA GLN A 373 -37.17 9.56 24.74
C GLN A 373 -36.02 9.98 25.66
N ALA A 374 -35.83 9.31 26.81
CA ALA A 374 -34.72 9.62 27.70
C ALA A 374 -33.37 9.27 27.03
N LEU A 375 -33.35 8.22 26.20
CA LEU A 375 -32.18 7.89 25.40
C LEU A 375 -31.94 8.89 24.27
N LEU A 376 -32.99 9.43 23.64
CA LEU A 376 -32.87 10.48 22.62
C LEU A 376 -32.18 11.73 23.18
N ASP A 377 -32.53 12.17 24.39
CA ASP A 377 -31.88 13.33 25.01
C ASP A 377 -30.38 13.08 25.27
N ARG A 378 -30.03 11.86 25.68
CA ARG A 378 -28.62 11.45 25.82
C ARG A 378 -27.90 11.42 24.47
N ILE A 379 -28.57 10.97 23.40
CA ILE A 379 -28.02 10.99 22.03
C ILE A 379 -27.74 12.44 21.60
N ARG A 380 -28.70 13.36 21.81
CA ARG A 380 -28.51 14.80 21.53
C ARG A 380 -27.31 15.39 22.27
N ALA A 381 -27.12 15.01 23.54
CA ALA A 381 -25.97 15.44 24.33
C ALA A 381 -24.64 14.87 23.79
N MET A 382 -24.60 13.57 23.45
CA MET A 382 -23.41 12.93 22.89
C MET A 382 -23.02 13.48 21.51
N LEU A 383 -24.00 13.83 20.66
CA LEU A 383 -23.74 14.43 19.34
C LEU A 383 -22.96 15.75 19.49
N ARG A 384 -23.42 16.63 20.38
CA ARG A 384 -22.77 17.91 20.67
C ARG A 384 -21.43 17.75 21.40
N ALA A 385 -21.36 16.86 22.38
CA ALA A 385 -20.13 16.59 23.12
C ALA A 385 -18.99 16.08 22.21
N SER A 386 -19.33 15.25 21.21
CA SER A 386 -18.37 14.77 20.21
C SER A 386 -17.83 15.92 19.36
N LEU A 387 -18.70 16.79 18.84
CA LEU A 387 -18.29 17.96 18.05
C LEU A 387 -17.43 18.94 18.86
N ALA A 388 -17.80 19.20 20.12
CA ALA A 388 -17.00 20.03 21.01
C ALA A 388 -15.58 19.46 21.19
N PHE A 389 -15.48 18.15 21.43
CA PHE A 389 -14.20 17.45 21.52
C PHE A 389 -13.41 17.54 20.20
N TYR A 390 -14.04 17.26 19.06
CA TYR A 390 -13.40 17.30 17.75
C TYR A 390 -12.80 18.66 17.40
N HIS A 391 -13.54 19.75 17.65
CA HIS A 391 -13.05 21.11 17.43
C HIS A 391 -11.96 21.50 18.44
N GLN A 392 -12.09 21.08 19.71
CA GLN A 392 -11.05 21.29 20.72
C GLN A 392 -9.73 20.62 20.34
N VAL A 393 -9.78 19.40 19.79
CA VAL A 393 -8.57 18.69 19.32
C VAL A 393 -7.84 19.51 18.25
N TYR A 394 -8.54 20.07 17.27
CA TYR A 394 -7.92 20.92 16.25
C TYR A 394 -7.42 22.26 16.77
N ALA A 395 -8.11 22.86 17.74
CA ALA A 395 -7.69 24.11 18.37
C ALA A 395 -6.43 23.93 19.24
N SER A 396 -6.25 22.74 19.83
CA SER A 396 -5.08 22.41 20.68
C SER A 396 -3.81 22.04 19.91
N HIS A 397 -3.88 21.99 18.58
CA HIS A 397 -2.75 21.61 17.72
C HIS A 397 -1.75 22.76 17.59
N THR A 398 -0.55 22.61 18.16
CA THR A 398 0.61 23.47 17.87
C THR A 398 1.58 22.73 16.95
N THR A 399 2.33 23.48 16.13
CA THR A 399 3.34 22.94 15.19
C THR A 399 4.49 22.18 15.86
N ASP A 400 4.60 22.26 17.19
CA ASP A 400 5.81 21.88 17.93
C ASP A 400 5.72 20.48 18.58
N ASN A 401 4.60 19.77 18.43
CA ASN A 401 4.44 18.39 18.94
C ASN A 401 3.64 17.47 18.00
N PRO A 402 4.22 17.04 16.87
CA PRO A 402 3.56 16.17 15.88
C PRO A 402 3.29 14.72 16.35
N SER A 403 3.72 14.33 17.55
CA SER A 403 3.68 12.93 18.04
C SER A 403 2.81 12.69 19.28
N GLY A 404 1.98 13.65 19.70
CA GLY A 404 1.03 13.43 20.79
C GLY A 404 0.06 12.27 20.50
N GLY A 405 0.27 11.10 21.11
CA GLY A 405 -0.48 9.87 20.82
C GLY A 405 -2.00 9.96 21.02
N ALA A 406 -2.48 10.89 21.87
CA ALA A 406 -3.91 11.16 22.03
C ALA A 406 -4.53 11.93 20.84
N ILE A 407 -3.72 12.69 20.10
CA ILE A 407 -4.14 13.53 18.96
C ILE A 407 -4.13 12.71 17.65
N ARG A 408 -3.21 11.75 17.48
CA ARG A 408 -3.25 10.78 16.37
C ARG A 408 -4.50 9.90 16.41
N ALA A 409 -4.82 9.34 17.59
CA ALA A 409 -6.00 8.49 17.77
C ALA A 409 -7.33 9.27 17.66
N ALA A 410 -7.32 10.57 17.97
CA ALA A 410 -8.52 11.40 17.90
C ALA A 410 -8.67 12.16 16.57
N ALA A 411 -7.66 12.33 15.73
CA ALA A 411 -7.76 13.16 14.52
C ALA A 411 -7.18 12.55 13.24
N ILE A 412 -6.45 11.43 13.29
CA ILE A 412 -5.66 10.93 12.15
C ILE A 412 -5.91 9.44 11.86
N ASP A 413 -6.16 8.60 12.88
CA ASP A 413 -6.33 7.15 12.72
C ASP A 413 -7.75 6.69 13.11
N TYR A 414 -8.37 5.79 12.32
CA TYR A 414 -9.67 5.13 12.54
C TYR A 414 -10.95 5.96 12.29
N PRO A 415 -11.44 6.05 11.03
CA PRO A 415 -12.62 6.84 10.65
C PRO A 415 -13.94 6.34 11.27
N PHE A 416 -13.97 5.13 11.83
CA PHE A 416 -15.19 4.45 12.27
C PHE A 416 -15.99 5.21 13.32
N THR A 417 -15.34 5.95 14.22
CA THR A 417 -16.07 6.72 15.23
C THR A 417 -16.87 7.85 14.58
N ARG A 418 -16.28 8.57 13.60
CA ARG A 418 -16.98 9.63 12.85
C ARG A 418 -18.09 9.06 12.00
N ILE A 419 -17.85 7.92 11.37
CA ILE A 419 -18.88 7.18 10.62
C ILE A 419 -20.04 6.78 11.57
N GLY A 420 -19.73 6.33 12.78
CA GLY A 420 -20.72 6.03 13.82
C GLY A 420 -21.51 7.25 14.28
N TRP A 421 -20.86 8.41 14.43
CA TRP A 421 -21.52 9.69 14.69
C TRP A 421 -22.48 10.06 13.54
N LEU A 422 -22.02 9.97 12.29
CA LEU A 422 -22.80 10.28 11.09
C LEU A 422 -24.01 9.36 10.94
N ALA A 423 -23.82 8.06 11.18
CA ALA A 423 -24.90 7.09 11.17
C ALA A 423 -25.95 7.42 12.22
N ALA A 424 -25.55 7.66 13.46
CA ALA A 424 -26.51 8.02 14.49
C ALA A 424 -27.26 9.33 14.23
N PHE A 425 -26.57 10.35 13.71
CA PHE A 425 -27.18 11.63 13.34
C PHE A 425 -28.21 11.45 12.21
N ASP A 426 -27.84 10.72 11.15
CA ASP A 426 -28.77 10.28 10.09
C ASP A 426 -29.96 9.51 10.66
N TRP A 427 -29.70 8.75 11.73
CA TRP A 427 -30.69 7.86 12.30
C TRP A 427 -31.73 8.53 13.20
N VAL A 428 -31.38 9.64 13.83
CA VAL A 428 -32.32 10.44 14.62
C VAL A 428 -32.76 11.71 13.89
N TRP A 429 -32.39 11.85 12.61
CA TRP A 429 -32.64 13.05 11.81
C TRP A 429 -34.07 13.58 11.96
N ASN A 430 -35.07 12.71 11.79
CA ASN A 430 -36.48 13.07 11.83
C ASN A 430 -36.96 13.50 13.23
N ASP A 431 -36.22 13.17 14.28
CA ASP A 431 -36.51 13.51 15.69
C ASP A 431 -35.78 14.79 16.17
N LEU A 432 -34.95 15.38 15.31
CA LEU A 432 -34.27 16.66 15.55
C LEU A 432 -35.06 17.82 14.96
N THR A 433 -35.03 18.97 15.63
CA THR A 433 -35.61 20.21 15.09
C THR A 433 -34.77 20.74 13.91
N PRO A 434 -35.33 21.57 13.02
CA PRO A 434 -34.57 22.17 11.92
C PRO A 434 -33.31 22.93 12.39
N GLN A 435 -33.40 23.64 13.52
CA GLN A 435 -32.27 24.36 14.12
C GLN A 435 -31.17 23.40 14.60
N GLU A 436 -31.55 22.28 15.22
CA GLU A 436 -30.58 21.27 15.63
C GLU A 436 -29.88 20.61 14.43
N ARG A 437 -30.63 20.36 13.34
CA ARG A 437 -30.05 19.81 12.12
C ARG A 437 -29.05 20.78 11.50
N GLU A 438 -29.40 22.05 11.37
CA GLU A 438 -28.51 23.10 10.87
C GLU A 438 -27.23 23.21 11.71
N GLU A 439 -27.37 23.33 13.04
CA GLU A 439 -26.27 23.40 14.00
C GLU A 439 -25.29 22.22 13.84
N LEU A 440 -25.82 21.00 13.90
CA LEU A 440 -25.02 19.77 13.86
C LEU A 440 -24.42 19.52 12.48
N CYS A 441 -25.18 19.77 11.40
CA CYS A 441 -24.69 19.62 10.03
C CYS A 441 -23.50 20.54 9.76
N SER A 442 -23.67 21.84 10.02
CA SER A 442 -22.65 22.84 9.78
C SER A 442 -21.38 22.57 10.58
N SER A 443 -21.52 22.23 11.87
CA SER A 443 -20.38 21.93 12.75
C SER A 443 -19.61 20.68 12.30
N MET A 444 -20.32 19.61 11.89
CA MET A 444 -19.68 18.38 11.42
C MET A 444 -19.00 18.56 10.05
N VAL A 445 -19.62 19.25 9.09
CA VAL A 445 -19.00 19.53 7.79
C VAL A 445 -17.68 20.27 7.97
N ARG A 446 -17.64 21.27 8.86
CA ARG A 446 -16.41 22.02 9.16
C ARG A 446 -15.36 21.14 9.81
N HIS A 447 -15.72 20.26 10.75
CA HIS A 447 -14.78 19.30 11.34
C HIS A 447 -14.11 18.41 10.27
N VAL A 448 -14.92 17.81 9.39
CA VAL A 448 -14.42 16.88 8.38
C VAL A 448 -13.63 17.63 7.28
N HIS A 449 -14.07 18.83 6.90
CA HIS A 449 -13.36 19.67 5.93
C HIS A 449 -12.03 20.21 6.47
N GLU A 450 -11.94 20.51 7.77
CA GLU A 450 -10.68 20.89 8.43
C GLU A 450 -9.66 19.74 8.33
N HIS A 451 -10.09 18.48 8.49
CA HIS A 451 -9.22 17.32 8.27
C HIS A 451 -8.67 17.30 6.83
N LEU A 452 -9.56 17.42 5.85
CA LEU A 452 -9.18 17.45 4.43
C LEU A 452 -8.17 18.57 4.13
N SER A 453 -8.39 19.74 4.72
CA SER A 453 -7.56 20.94 4.52
C SER A 453 -6.18 20.84 5.18
N ARG A 454 -6.10 20.24 6.37
CA ARG A 454 -4.84 20.09 7.12
C ARG A 454 -3.96 18.93 6.63
N PHE A 455 -4.57 17.88 6.06
CA PHE A 455 -3.86 16.67 5.66
C PHE A 455 -4.05 16.31 4.16
N PRO A 456 -3.78 17.23 3.21
CA PRO A 456 -3.94 16.97 1.78
C PRO A 456 -2.79 16.08 1.27
N GLY A 457 -2.80 14.78 1.58
CA GLY A 457 -1.78 13.84 1.09
C GLY A 457 -1.60 12.56 1.89
N VAL A 458 -2.16 12.47 3.10
CA VAL A 458 -2.14 11.24 3.91
C VAL A 458 -3.32 10.37 3.49
N ARG A 459 -3.21 9.71 2.33
CA ARG A 459 -4.28 8.90 1.74
C ARG A 459 -3.79 7.48 1.50
N TYR A 460 -4.20 6.56 2.36
CA TYR A 460 -3.79 5.16 2.30
C TYR A 460 -4.85 4.31 1.58
N TRP A 461 -4.91 4.42 0.25
CA TRP A 461 -5.95 3.78 -0.57
C TRP A 461 -6.10 2.27 -0.41
N HIS A 462 -4.97 1.58 -0.23
CA HIS A 462 -4.93 0.14 -0.04
C HIS A 462 -5.24 -0.27 1.42
N MET A 463 -5.19 0.69 2.35
CA MET A 463 -5.53 0.54 3.77
C MET A 463 -6.62 1.54 4.18
N ALA A 464 -7.62 1.76 3.31
CA ALA A 464 -8.73 2.67 3.55
C ALA A 464 -9.46 2.39 4.89
N PHE A 465 -9.30 1.17 5.40
CA PHE A 465 -9.70 0.76 6.74
C PHE A 465 -9.13 1.65 7.87
N TYR A 466 -7.87 2.05 7.80
CA TYR A 466 -7.20 2.85 8.85
C TYR A 466 -7.24 4.35 8.60
N SER A 467 -7.50 4.74 7.35
CA SER A 467 -7.29 6.09 6.86
C SER A 467 -8.49 6.99 7.15
N ALA A 468 -8.25 8.14 7.79
CA ALA A 468 -9.32 9.06 8.21
C ALA A 468 -10.07 9.70 7.02
N ASP A 469 -9.42 9.87 5.87
CA ASP A 469 -10.04 10.29 4.60
C ASP A 469 -11.25 9.44 4.16
N ASN A 470 -11.29 8.16 4.56
CA ASN A 470 -12.43 7.29 4.30
C ASN A 470 -13.76 7.85 4.85
N MET A 471 -13.73 8.77 5.84
CA MET A 471 -14.93 9.39 6.39
C MET A 471 -15.63 10.37 5.41
N TYR A 472 -14.93 10.91 4.41
CA TYR A 472 -15.45 11.99 3.55
C TYR A 472 -16.71 11.60 2.78
N TRP A 473 -16.73 10.38 2.25
CA TRP A 473 -17.89 9.82 1.54
C TRP A 473 -19.14 9.81 2.43
N TYR A 474 -19.01 9.26 3.63
CA TYR A 474 -20.12 9.13 4.57
C TYR A 474 -20.60 10.50 5.08
N ALA A 475 -19.66 11.43 5.32
CA ALA A 475 -19.97 12.79 5.71
C ALA A 475 -20.79 13.49 4.62
N ALA A 476 -20.36 13.39 3.37
CA ALA A 476 -21.09 13.99 2.25
C ALA A 476 -22.48 13.38 2.05
N LEU A 477 -22.62 12.05 2.17
CA LEU A 477 -23.92 11.38 2.05
C LEU A 477 -24.93 11.88 3.07
N VAL A 478 -24.52 12.09 4.33
CA VAL A 478 -25.44 12.51 5.39
C VAL A 478 -25.67 14.00 5.36
N LEU A 479 -24.62 14.81 5.25
CA LEU A 479 -24.66 16.24 5.54
C LEU A 479 -25.11 17.10 4.35
N LEU A 480 -25.00 16.60 3.11
CA LEU A 480 -25.41 17.36 1.93
C LEU A 480 -26.94 17.46 1.86
N GLY A 481 -27.45 18.66 2.13
CA GLY A 481 -28.89 18.94 2.23
C GLY A 481 -29.18 20.43 2.31
N PRO A 482 -30.47 20.82 2.33
CA PRO A 482 -30.90 22.21 2.44
C PRO A 482 -30.52 22.89 3.78
N GLU A 483 -30.08 22.13 4.78
CA GLU A 483 -29.63 22.61 6.09
C GLU A 483 -28.28 23.34 6.05
N LEU A 484 -27.53 23.23 4.95
CA LEU A 484 -26.23 23.89 4.81
C LEU A 484 -26.36 25.26 4.14
N ASP A 485 -25.59 26.23 4.64
CA ASP A 485 -25.39 27.51 3.98
C ASP A 485 -24.52 27.36 2.71
N GLY A 486 -24.26 28.47 2.00
CA GLY A 486 -23.46 28.43 0.78
C GLY A 486 -22.04 27.89 0.97
N PRO A 487 -21.25 28.45 1.90
CA PRO A 487 -19.91 27.96 2.20
C PRO A 487 -19.89 26.48 2.63
N ASP A 488 -20.77 26.06 3.56
CA ASP A 488 -20.80 24.68 4.03
C ASP A 488 -21.32 23.71 2.94
N THR A 489 -22.21 24.16 2.05
CA THR A 489 -22.61 23.37 0.86
C THR A 489 -21.40 23.08 -0.02
N LEU A 490 -20.55 24.08 -0.28
CA LEU A 490 -19.34 23.89 -1.10
C LEU A 490 -18.33 22.97 -0.43
N ARG A 491 -18.16 23.07 0.91
CA ARG A 491 -17.34 22.13 1.69
C ARG A 491 -17.88 20.70 1.57
N ALA A 492 -19.18 20.49 1.75
CA ALA A 492 -19.80 19.18 1.64
C ALA A 492 -19.67 18.60 0.21
N MET A 493 -19.74 19.45 -0.83
CA MET A 493 -19.48 19.04 -2.21
C MET A 493 -18.02 18.65 -2.45
N GLU A 494 -17.06 19.33 -1.83
CA GLU A 494 -15.65 18.94 -1.88
C GLU A 494 -15.42 17.60 -1.16
N LEU A 495 -16.06 17.38 0.00
CA LEU A 495 -16.04 16.08 0.68
C LEU A 495 -16.66 14.97 -0.19
N LEU A 496 -17.74 15.25 -0.93
CA LEU A 496 -18.34 14.28 -1.85
C LEU A 496 -17.37 13.92 -2.99
N GLN A 497 -16.73 14.94 -3.56
CA GLN A 497 -15.76 14.79 -4.64
C GLN A 497 -14.55 13.96 -4.21
N GLU A 498 -13.94 14.33 -3.08
CA GLU A 498 -12.78 13.61 -2.56
C GLU A 498 -13.18 12.22 -2.08
N GLY A 499 -14.23 12.11 -1.27
CA GLY A 499 -14.70 10.84 -0.74
C GLY A 499 -15.08 9.84 -1.84
N PHE A 500 -15.82 10.24 -2.86
CA PHE A 500 -16.21 9.30 -3.92
C PHE A 500 -15.02 8.85 -4.78
N PHE A 501 -14.12 9.78 -5.11
CA PHE A 501 -12.89 9.45 -5.83
C PHE A 501 -12.02 8.44 -5.07
N ASP A 502 -11.96 8.60 -3.75
CA ASP A 502 -11.19 7.75 -2.85
C ASP A 502 -11.76 6.33 -2.82
N GLN A 503 -13.09 6.21 -2.75
CA GLN A 503 -13.79 4.92 -2.82
C GLN A 503 -13.60 4.24 -4.18
N GLN A 504 -13.73 4.98 -5.29
CA GLN A 504 -13.49 4.45 -6.64
C GLN A 504 -12.05 3.93 -6.78
N ARG A 505 -11.07 4.67 -6.22
CA ARG A 505 -9.66 4.26 -6.25
C ARG A 505 -9.41 3.02 -5.40
N MET A 506 -10.00 2.94 -4.21
CA MET A 506 -9.93 1.77 -3.33
C MET A 506 -10.50 0.53 -4.02
N LEU A 507 -11.71 0.63 -4.58
CA LEU A 507 -12.35 -0.47 -5.31
C LEU A 507 -11.55 -0.90 -6.56
N LYS A 508 -10.98 0.07 -7.30
CA LYS A 508 -10.13 -0.25 -8.45
C LYS A 508 -8.88 -1.01 -8.04
N LEU A 509 -8.16 -0.55 -7.01
CA LEU A 509 -6.95 -1.21 -6.50
C LEU A 509 -7.25 -2.61 -5.98
N ARG A 510 -8.36 -2.77 -5.25
CA ARG A 510 -8.80 -4.08 -4.77
C ARG A 510 -9.21 -4.99 -5.92
N GLY A 511 -9.95 -4.49 -6.90
CA GLY A 511 -10.29 -5.24 -8.12
C GLY A 511 -9.05 -5.71 -8.89
N GLU A 512 -8.03 -4.86 -9.03
CA GLU A 512 -6.74 -5.23 -9.64
C GLU A 512 -5.94 -6.26 -8.81
N ALA A 513 -6.13 -6.29 -7.48
CA ALA A 513 -5.51 -7.25 -6.58
C ALA A 513 -6.20 -8.61 -6.59
N ARG A 514 -7.54 -8.61 -6.52
CA ARG A 514 -8.35 -9.84 -6.44
C ARG A 514 -8.41 -10.62 -7.76
N ALA A 515 -7.93 -10.02 -8.85
CA ALA A 515 -7.97 -10.58 -10.20
C ALA A 515 -9.34 -11.24 -10.49
N ASP A 516 -9.35 -12.45 -11.05
CA ASP A 516 -10.52 -13.29 -11.24
C ASP A 516 -10.54 -14.52 -10.32
N ASP A 517 -9.78 -14.47 -9.22
CA ASP A 517 -9.58 -15.58 -8.27
C ASP A 517 -9.99 -15.28 -6.82
N GLY A 518 -10.15 -14.00 -6.45
CA GLY A 518 -10.59 -13.57 -5.12
C GLY A 518 -9.49 -13.24 -4.13
N ASP A 519 -8.26 -13.08 -4.62
CA ASP A 519 -7.09 -12.68 -3.82
C ASP A 519 -7.24 -11.32 -3.14
N PHE A 520 -6.25 -10.88 -2.38
CA PHE A 520 -6.26 -9.62 -1.66
C PHE A 520 -5.00 -8.79 -1.88
N THR A 521 -5.06 -7.55 -1.38
CA THR A 521 -3.98 -6.59 -1.51
C THR A 521 -2.74 -6.98 -0.70
N THR A 522 -2.88 -7.86 0.31
CA THR A 522 -1.76 -8.29 1.16
C THR A 522 -1.73 -9.80 1.41
N VAL A 523 -0.54 -10.30 1.79
CA VAL A 523 -0.33 -11.71 2.20
C VAL A 523 -0.65 -11.96 3.67
N GLN A 524 -1.02 -10.92 4.44
CA GLN A 524 -1.32 -11.02 5.86
C GLN A 524 -2.71 -11.62 6.05
N ILE A 525 -2.80 -12.94 6.19
CA ILE A 525 -4.09 -13.64 6.23
C ILE A 525 -5.00 -13.11 7.36
N GLU A 526 -4.45 -12.88 8.55
CA GLU A 526 -5.22 -12.40 9.70
C GLU A 526 -5.84 -11.02 9.47
N TYR A 527 -5.08 -10.07 8.89
CA TYR A 527 -5.60 -8.74 8.60
C TYR A 527 -6.55 -8.74 7.38
N THR A 528 -6.17 -9.47 6.35
CA THR A 528 -6.88 -9.59 5.07
C THR A 528 -8.27 -10.17 5.23
N LEU A 529 -8.42 -11.16 6.11
CA LEU A 529 -9.70 -11.82 6.36
C LEU A 529 -10.49 -11.19 7.52
N ALA A 530 -9.94 -10.17 8.19
CA ALA A 530 -10.58 -9.47 9.30
C ALA A 530 -10.75 -7.96 9.06
N GLY A 531 -9.67 -7.17 9.16
CA GLY A 531 -9.76 -5.71 9.07
C GLY A 531 -10.09 -5.22 7.67
N ASP A 532 -9.36 -5.71 6.67
CA ASP A 532 -9.36 -5.14 5.33
C ASP A 532 -10.74 -5.06 4.64
N PRO A 533 -11.62 -6.09 4.70
CA PRO A 533 -12.88 -6.08 3.96
C PRO A 533 -13.89 -5.02 4.44
N HIS A 534 -13.78 -4.54 5.68
CA HIS A 534 -14.76 -3.61 6.28
C HIS A 534 -14.98 -2.35 5.45
N ALA A 535 -13.91 -1.69 4.98
CA ALA A 535 -14.03 -0.41 4.26
C ALA A 535 -14.87 -0.54 2.98
N GLU A 536 -14.74 -1.67 2.29
CA GLU A 536 -15.50 -1.98 1.09
C GLU A 536 -16.95 -2.33 1.42
N TRP A 537 -17.20 -3.17 2.43
CA TRP A 537 -18.57 -3.50 2.83
C TRP A 537 -19.35 -2.26 3.31
N HIS A 538 -18.71 -1.39 4.08
CA HIS A 538 -19.32 -0.14 4.55
C HIS A 538 -19.69 0.77 3.37
N PHE A 539 -18.81 0.89 2.38
CA PHE A 539 -19.10 1.63 1.16
C PHE A 539 -20.30 1.03 0.43
N LEU A 540 -20.30 -0.28 0.17
CA LEU A 540 -21.38 -0.95 -0.56
C LEU A 540 -22.73 -0.84 0.16
N HIS A 541 -22.77 -1.00 1.49
CA HIS A 541 -24.00 -0.78 2.27
C HIS A 541 -24.49 0.65 2.17
N SER A 542 -23.59 1.63 2.31
CA SER A 542 -23.96 3.05 2.18
C SER A 542 -24.44 3.40 0.76
N TRP A 543 -23.90 2.74 -0.26
CA TRP A 543 -24.36 2.89 -1.64
C TRP A 543 -25.76 2.32 -1.82
N GLU A 544 -26.02 1.09 -1.38
CA GLU A 544 -27.36 0.49 -1.47
C GLU A 544 -28.41 1.32 -0.73
N SER A 545 -28.06 1.81 0.47
CA SER A 545 -28.98 2.57 1.31
C SER A 545 -29.25 3.98 0.79
N ALA A 546 -28.21 4.71 0.36
CA ALA A 546 -28.31 6.13 -0.03
C ALA A 546 -28.58 6.35 -1.51
N ILE A 547 -28.16 5.43 -2.38
CA ILE A 547 -28.20 5.57 -3.84
C ILE A 547 -29.13 4.52 -4.47
N GLY A 548 -28.92 3.24 -4.18
CA GLY A 548 -29.73 2.12 -4.68
C GLY A 548 -28.95 0.83 -4.92
N LYS A 549 -29.67 -0.28 -5.16
CA LYS A 549 -29.10 -1.65 -5.25
C LYS A 549 -28.25 -1.92 -6.50
N GLU A 550 -28.31 -1.06 -7.51
CA GLU A 550 -27.54 -1.25 -8.74
C GLU A 550 -26.07 -0.88 -8.52
N MET A 551 -25.21 -1.90 -8.52
CA MET A 551 -23.76 -1.77 -8.45
C MET A 551 -23.11 -2.02 -9.82
N PRO A 552 -22.16 -1.16 -10.25
CA PRO A 552 -21.30 -1.41 -11.40
C PRO A 552 -20.61 -2.79 -11.32
N ALA A 553 -20.41 -3.44 -12.48
CA ALA A 553 -19.87 -4.79 -12.53
C ALA A 553 -18.43 -4.87 -11.99
N GLU A 554 -17.65 -3.82 -12.24
CA GLU A 554 -16.27 -3.66 -11.79
C GLU A 554 -16.12 -3.59 -10.25
N TRP A 555 -17.19 -3.27 -9.52
CA TRP A 555 -17.19 -3.24 -8.05
C TRP A 555 -17.49 -4.62 -7.43
N ARG A 556 -17.82 -5.63 -8.24
CA ARG A 556 -18.23 -6.98 -7.77
C ARG A 556 -17.07 -7.94 -7.55
N HIS A 557 -15.84 -7.46 -7.44
CA HIS A 557 -14.65 -8.29 -7.23
C HIS A 557 -14.69 -9.05 -5.90
N SER A 558 -15.41 -8.53 -4.91
CA SER A 558 -15.68 -9.21 -3.63
C SER A 558 -16.49 -10.51 -3.71
N ARG A 559 -17.12 -10.82 -4.85
CA ARG A 559 -17.89 -12.06 -5.01
C ARG A 559 -17.03 -13.33 -4.78
N LEU A 560 -15.72 -13.27 -5.01
CA LEU A 560 -14.80 -14.41 -4.86
C LEU A 560 -14.16 -14.52 -3.47
N PHE A 561 -14.53 -13.64 -2.52
CA PHE A 561 -14.08 -13.69 -1.13
C PHE A 561 -14.07 -15.11 -0.51
N PRO A 562 -15.14 -15.91 -0.58
CA PRO A 562 -15.15 -17.25 0.02
C PRO A 562 -14.15 -18.22 -0.61
N ASN A 563 -13.75 -18.02 -1.87
CA ASN A 563 -12.72 -18.86 -2.51
C ASN A 563 -11.38 -18.71 -1.78
N PHE A 564 -10.95 -17.46 -1.55
CA PHE A 564 -9.69 -17.19 -0.86
C PHE A 564 -9.72 -17.64 0.61
N VAL A 565 -10.83 -17.42 1.32
CA VAL A 565 -11.01 -17.93 2.69
C VAL A 565 -10.86 -19.46 2.73
N PHE A 566 -11.52 -20.15 1.80
CA PHE A 566 -11.55 -21.62 1.76
C PHE A 566 -10.19 -22.26 1.45
N TRP A 567 -9.36 -21.61 0.63
CA TRP A 567 -8.00 -22.08 0.34
C TRP A 567 -6.99 -21.70 1.43
N SER A 568 -7.22 -20.59 2.13
CA SER A 568 -6.37 -20.14 3.25
C SER A 568 -6.62 -20.93 4.55
N ALA A 569 -7.78 -21.59 4.67
CA ALA A 569 -8.18 -22.29 5.88
C ALA A 569 -7.57 -23.70 6.01
N LEU A 570 -6.94 -23.93 7.15
CA LEU A 570 -6.51 -25.23 7.66
C LEU A 570 -7.56 -25.83 8.63
N PRO A 571 -7.49 -27.13 8.93
CA PRO A 571 -8.36 -27.77 9.92
C PRO A 571 -8.41 -27.02 11.25
N GLY A 572 -9.64 -26.81 11.74
CA GLY A 572 -9.91 -26.00 12.93
C GLY A 572 -9.96 -24.49 12.69
N PHE A 573 -10.06 -24.05 11.42
CA PHE A 573 -9.96 -22.64 11.03
C PHE A 573 -8.63 -22.02 11.43
N ARG A 574 -7.54 -22.74 11.13
CA ARG A 574 -6.18 -22.24 11.27
C ARG A 574 -5.68 -21.68 9.93
N HIS A 575 -4.54 -20.99 9.92
CA HIS A 575 -3.85 -20.54 8.71
C HIS A 575 -2.33 -20.78 8.81
N PHE A 576 -1.61 -20.59 7.70
CA PHE A 576 -0.19 -20.94 7.59
C PHE A 576 0.80 -20.00 8.32
N GLY A 577 0.35 -18.88 8.89
CA GLY A 577 1.23 -17.92 9.56
C GLY A 577 1.97 -16.93 8.64
N LEU A 578 1.66 -16.87 7.35
CA LEU A 578 2.39 -16.00 6.40
C LEU A 578 2.21 -14.50 6.71
N GLY A 579 3.28 -13.72 6.48
CA GLY A 579 3.30 -12.25 6.65
C GLY A 579 3.31 -11.84 8.12
N PHE A 580 2.66 -10.73 8.48
CA PHE A 580 2.64 -10.20 9.86
C PHE A 580 1.73 -10.97 10.84
N ALA A 581 1.70 -12.30 10.77
CA ALA A 581 0.95 -13.11 11.71
C ALA A 581 1.50 -13.02 13.15
N TRP A 582 0.61 -13.05 14.14
CA TRP A 582 1.04 -13.01 15.54
C TRP A 582 1.62 -14.33 16.05
N HIS A 583 1.51 -15.42 15.28
CA HIS A 583 2.04 -16.74 15.63
C HIS A 583 1.70 -17.19 17.06
N THR A 584 0.56 -16.76 17.60
CA THR A 584 0.09 -17.16 18.93
C THR A 584 -0.69 -18.47 18.87
N SER A 585 -1.48 -18.63 17.81
CA SER A 585 -2.30 -19.81 17.54
C SER A 585 -2.55 -20.06 16.05
N ASN A 586 -2.23 -19.09 15.19
CA ASN A 586 -2.61 -19.03 13.77
C ASN A 586 -4.07 -19.40 13.52
N ASN A 587 -4.98 -18.89 14.36
CA ASN A 587 -6.42 -19.05 14.16
C ASN A 587 -6.92 -17.93 13.25
N LEU A 588 -7.73 -18.29 12.26
CA LEU A 588 -8.56 -17.34 11.55
C LEU A 588 -9.55 -16.69 12.52
N ASP A 589 -9.82 -15.40 12.32
CA ASP A 589 -10.68 -14.63 13.20
C ASP A 589 -12.12 -15.14 13.18
N ARG A 590 -12.51 -15.88 14.23
CA ARG A 590 -13.87 -16.43 14.39
C ARG A 590 -14.91 -15.37 14.78
N TYR A 591 -14.49 -14.13 15.03
CA TYR A 591 -15.37 -13.03 15.36
C TYR A 591 -15.75 -12.21 14.11
N THR A 592 -14.78 -11.77 13.29
CA THR A 592 -15.08 -10.94 12.10
C THR A 592 -15.26 -11.73 10.80
N LEU A 593 -14.57 -12.86 10.60
CA LEU A 593 -14.66 -13.60 9.34
C LEU A 593 -16.08 -14.12 9.04
N PRO A 594 -16.82 -14.71 10.01
CA PRO A 594 -18.21 -15.11 9.75
C PRO A 594 -19.10 -13.92 9.40
N TYR A 595 -18.83 -12.74 9.96
CA TYR A 595 -19.51 -11.50 9.61
C TYR A 595 -19.26 -11.12 8.14
N HIS A 596 -18.02 -11.19 7.65
CA HIS A 596 -17.69 -10.92 6.23
C HIS A 596 -18.33 -11.92 5.27
N LEU A 597 -18.40 -13.20 5.67
CA LEU A 597 -19.18 -14.18 4.90
C LEU A 597 -20.67 -13.82 4.88
N GLY A 598 -21.21 -13.26 5.96
CA GLY A 598 -22.57 -12.73 6.01
C GLY A 598 -22.78 -11.57 5.04
N GLN A 599 -21.79 -10.68 4.92
CA GLN A 599 -21.79 -9.62 3.93
C GLN A 599 -21.77 -10.16 2.50
N HIS A 600 -20.93 -11.15 2.23
CA HIS A 600 -20.91 -11.83 0.94
C HIS A 600 -22.29 -12.41 0.58
N LEU A 601 -22.95 -13.05 1.54
CA LEU A 601 -24.28 -13.63 1.34
C LEU A 601 -25.36 -12.59 1.10
N HIS A 602 -25.28 -11.43 1.76
CA HIS A 602 -26.18 -10.29 1.52
C HIS A 602 -26.05 -9.77 0.09
N PHE A 603 -24.84 -9.47 -0.38
CA PHE A 603 -24.63 -8.86 -1.70
C PHE A 603 -24.70 -9.84 -2.87
N TYR A 604 -24.26 -11.09 -2.68
CA TYR A 604 -24.04 -12.04 -3.78
C TYR A 604 -24.88 -13.32 -3.67
N GLY A 605 -25.69 -13.49 -2.62
CA GLY A 605 -26.48 -14.70 -2.39
C GLY A 605 -27.38 -15.10 -3.58
N LYS A 606 -27.94 -14.11 -4.28
CA LYS A 606 -28.78 -14.30 -5.47
C LYS A 606 -27.98 -14.43 -6.77
N THR A 607 -26.87 -13.71 -6.92
CA THR A 607 -26.15 -13.59 -8.19
C THR A 607 -25.10 -14.67 -8.38
N ASP A 608 -24.58 -15.24 -7.28
CA ASP A 608 -23.46 -16.18 -7.29
C ASP A 608 -23.75 -17.39 -6.35
N PRO A 609 -24.76 -18.23 -6.66
CA PRO A 609 -25.24 -19.26 -5.74
C PRO A 609 -24.18 -20.30 -5.32
N GLU A 610 -23.25 -20.67 -6.20
CA GLU A 610 -22.17 -21.61 -5.83
C GLU A 610 -21.21 -21.01 -4.79
N LEU A 611 -20.82 -19.74 -4.96
CA LEU A 611 -19.96 -19.03 -4.02
C LEU A 611 -20.71 -18.75 -2.71
N ALA A 612 -22.00 -18.45 -2.79
CA ALA A 612 -22.85 -18.28 -1.62
C ALA A 612 -23.00 -19.60 -0.83
N ALA A 613 -23.13 -20.74 -1.50
CA ALA A 613 -23.17 -22.05 -0.85
C ALA A 613 -21.84 -22.36 -0.13
N LEU A 614 -20.71 -21.97 -0.72
CA LEU A 614 -19.40 -22.06 -0.07
C LEU A 614 -19.29 -21.14 1.15
N SER A 615 -19.77 -19.89 1.06
CA SER A 615 -19.85 -18.97 2.21
C SER A 615 -20.69 -19.55 3.35
N ARG A 616 -21.83 -20.18 3.04
CA ARG A 616 -22.65 -20.86 4.05
C ARG A 616 -21.94 -22.03 4.69
N TYR A 617 -21.27 -22.87 3.90
CA TYR A 617 -20.45 -23.96 4.41
C TYR A 617 -19.38 -23.45 5.39
N LEU A 618 -18.63 -22.40 5.02
CA LEU A 618 -17.60 -21.82 5.87
C LEU A 618 -18.19 -21.24 7.18
N GLN A 619 -19.35 -20.57 7.13
CA GLN A 619 -20.04 -20.08 8.33
C GLN A 619 -20.49 -21.21 9.27
N GLU A 620 -21.10 -22.26 8.72
CA GLU A 620 -21.57 -23.41 9.50
C GLU A 620 -20.42 -24.12 10.21
N GLN A 621 -19.30 -24.32 9.50
CA GLN A 621 -18.10 -24.93 10.04
C GLN A 621 -17.47 -24.09 11.17
N MET A 622 -17.57 -22.76 11.14
CA MET A 622 -17.10 -21.90 12.23
C MET A 622 -18.02 -21.92 13.46
N GLY A 623 -19.29 -22.29 13.30
CA GLY A 623 -20.25 -22.44 14.39
C GLY A 623 -20.73 -21.13 15.02
N THR A 624 -20.47 -19.99 14.38
CA THR A 624 -20.90 -18.66 14.84
C THR A 624 -21.21 -17.76 13.65
N ARG A 625 -22.09 -16.78 13.85
CA ARG A 625 -22.39 -15.72 12.87
C ARG A 625 -21.40 -14.56 12.93
N GLY A 626 -20.44 -14.62 13.87
CA GLY A 626 -19.55 -13.52 14.18
C GLY A 626 -20.25 -12.45 15.02
N GLY A 627 -19.49 -11.47 15.51
CA GLY A 627 -20.05 -10.33 16.25
C GLY A 627 -20.03 -9.04 15.44
N SER A 628 -20.45 -7.94 16.06
CA SER A 628 -20.42 -6.63 15.41
C SER A 628 -19.02 -6.30 14.94
N GLY A 629 -18.89 -5.91 13.67
CA GLY A 629 -17.67 -5.32 13.12
C GLY A 629 -17.23 -4.07 13.89
N ARG A 630 -16.30 -3.30 13.31
CA ARG A 630 -15.82 -2.05 13.94
C ARG A 630 -16.92 -1.01 14.16
N LEU A 631 -18.02 -1.08 13.41
CA LEU A 631 -19.24 -0.32 13.66
C LEU A 631 -20.27 -1.21 14.36
N GLY A 632 -20.72 -0.78 15.54
CA GLY A 632 -21.48 -1.60 16.48
C GLY A 632 -22.88 -2.04 16.04
N ALA A 633 -23.32 -1.65 14.84
CA ALA A 633 -24.64 -1.95 14.28
C ALA A 633 -24.60 -2.67 12.91
N ASP A 634 -23.41 -2.93 12.35
CA ASP A 634 -23.26 -3.55 11.02
C ASP A 634 -23.97 -4.89 10.83
N PRO A 635 -23.99 -5.83 11.81
CA PRO A 635 -24.60 -7.14 11.61
C PRO A 635 -26.11 -7.09 11.32
N TYR A 636 -26.77 -5.98 11.66
CA TYR A 636 -28.21 -5.84 11.49
C TYR A 636 -28.59 -5.34 10.09
N ALA A 637 -27.63 -4.84 9.31
CA ALA A 637 -27.87 -4.30 7.97
C ALA A 637 -28.15 -5.38 6.91
N TRP A 638 -27.92 -6.66 7.22
CA TRP A 638 -28.17 -7.77 6.30
C TRP A 638 -29.67 -7.96 6.08
N SER A 639 -30.18 -7.74 4.87
CA SER A 639 -31.61 -7.93 4.58
C SER A 639 -31.93 -9.20 3.78
N ASP A 640 -30.97 -9.72 3.01
CA ASP A 640 -31.21 -10.75 1.98
C ASP A 640 -30.64 -12.16 2.32
N LEU A 641 -30.25 -12.43 3.58
CA LEU A 641 -29.59 -13.68 3.99
C LEU A 641 -30.39 -14.97 3.73
N GLU A 642 -31.72 -14.93 3.84
CA GLU A 642 -32.59 -16.12 3.71
C GLU A 642 -32.66 -16.66 2.28
N GLN A 643 -32.17 -15.89 1.31
CA GLN A 643 -32.16 -16.26 -0.10
C GLN A 643 -30.90 -17.05 -0.48
N ALA A 644 -29.95 -17.21 0.46
CA ALA A 644 -28.73 -17.95 0.20
C ALA A 644 -29.01 -19.46 0.09
N PRO A 645 -28.35 -20.16 -0.86
CA PRO A 645 -28.48 -21.61 -1.00
C PRO A 645 -27.91 -22.36 0.22
N PRO A 646 -28.28 -23.64 0.41
CA PRO A 646 -27.71 -24.49 1.45
C PRO A 646 -26.19 -24.59 1.38
N ALA A 647 -25.53 -24.83 2.52
CA ALA A 647 -24.10 -25.05 2.59
C ALA A 647 -23.64 -26.18 1.68
N LYS A 648 -22.70 -25.88 0.78
CA LYS A 648 -22.09 -26.87 -0.12
C LYS A 648 -20.66 -26.48 -0.47
N VAL A 649 -19.75 -27.45 -0.43
CA VAL A 649 -18.42 -27.34 -1.04
C VAL A 649 -18.53 -27.70 -2.52
N PRO A 650 -17.93 -26.92 -3.44
CA PRO A 650 -17.88 -27.27 -4.86
C PRO A 650 -17.29 -28.67 -5.10
N GLU A 651 -17.85 -29.39 -6.06
CA GLU A 651 -17.34 -30.70 -6.50
C GLU A 651 -16.09 -30.50 -7.39
N ASN A 652 -15.24 -31.54 -7.50
CA ASN A 652 -14.08 -31.55 -8.40
C ASN A 652 -13.09 -30.39 -8.20
N LEU A 653 -12.86 -29.95 -6.96
CA LEU A 653 -11.82 -28.96 -6.70
C LEU A 653 -10.42 -29.48 -7.12
N PRO A 654 -9.55 -28.60 -7.65
CA PRO A 654 -8.20 -28.98 -8.06
C PRO A 654 -7.32 -29.31 -6.84
N LEU A 655 -6.19 -29.99 -7.06
CA LEU A 655 -5.20 -30.21 -6.00
C LEU A 655 -4.54 -28.91 -5.54
N ALA A 656 -4.39 -27.96 -6.45
CA ALA A 656 -3.75 -26.68 -6.18
C ALA A 656 -4.50 -25.50 -6.79
N ARG A 657 -4.41 -24.36 -6.11
CA ARG A 657 -4.93 -23.06 -6.53
C ARG A 657 -3.83 -22.01 -6.47
N HIS A 658 -3.61 -21.34 -7.59
CA HIS A 658 -2.77 -20.15 -7.69
C HIS A 658 -3.67 -18.90 -7.57
N PHE A 659 -3.21 -17.95 -6.77
CA PHE A 659 -3.81 -16.64 -6.64
C PHE A 659 -2.86 -15.59 -7.24
N GLU A 660 -3.28 -14.96 -8.33
CA GLU A 660 -2.44 -14.18 -9.23
C GLU A 660 -1.99 -12.84 -8.64
N GLY A 661 -2.81 -12.24 -7.76
CA GLY A 661 -2.53 -10.97 -7.12
C GLY A 661 -1.40 -11.04 -6.10
N SER A 662 -1.38 -12.10 -5.30
CA SER A 662 -0.50 -12.39 -4.17
C SER A 662 0.68 -13.25 -4.60
N GLY A 663 0.50 -14.03 -5.66
CA GLY A 663 1.43 -15.08 -6.07
C GLY A 663 1.43 -16.29 -5.14
N MET A 664 0.43 -16.44 -4.26
CA MET A 664 0.33 -17.62 -3.41
C MET A 664 -0.20 -18.82 -4.19
N VAL A 665 0.38 -19.99 -3.94
CA VAL A 665 -0.12 -21.26 -4.45
C VAL A 665 -0.45 -22.16 -3.27
N PHE A 666 -1.73 -22.46 -3.09
CA PHE A 666 -2.20 -23.42 -2.09
C PHE A 666 -2.32 -24.79 -2.72
N MET A 667 -1.93 -25.84 -1.99
CA MET A 667 -1.97 -27.24 -2.45
C MET A 667 -2.55 -28.11 -1.33
N ARG A 668 -3.44 -29.06 -1.64
CA ARG A 668 -4.00 -29.97 -0.64
C ARG A 668 -4.51 -31.30 -1.20
N SER A 669 -4.53 -32.35 -0.37
CA SER A 669 -5.11 -33.66 -0.72
C SER A 669 -6.63 -33.71 -0.61
N GLY A 670 -7.20 -32.74 0.12
CA GLY A 670 -8.61 -32.65 0.45
C GLY A 670 -8.85 -31.47 1.40
N TYR A 671 -9.96 -31.49 2.14
CA TYR A 671 -10.37 -30.41 3.04
C TYR A 671 -10.77 -30.89 4.44
N GLY A 672 -10.48 -32.16 4.76
CA GLY A 672 -10.73 -32.79 6.06
C GLY A 672 -9.53 -32.73 7.02
N PRO A 673 -9.73 -33.15 8.28
CA PRO A 673 -8.73 -33.01 9.33
C PRO A 673 -7.46 -33.87 9.16
N LYS A 674 -7.48 -34.88 8.29
CA LYS A 674 -6.34 -35.77 8.00
C LYS A 674 -5.64 -35.46 6.67
N ASP A 675 -6.18 -34.49 5.93
CA ASP A 675 -5.62 -34.08 4.66
C ASP A 675 -4.31 -33.30 4.87
N THR A 676 -3.49 -33.31 3.82
CA THR A 676 -2.24 -32.56 3.75
C THR A 676 -2.51 -31.24 3.07
N TYR A 677 -1.89 -30.18 3.59
CA TYR A 677 -2.03 -28.81 3.12
C TYR A 677 -0.65 -28.18 2.96
N ALA A 678 -0.45 -27.39 1.92
CA ALA A 678 0.76 -26.62 1.72
C ALA A 678 0.46 -25.26 1.09
N LEU A 679 1.34 -24.31 1.38
CA LEU A 679 1.36 -22.97 0.81
C LEU A 679 2.74 -22.75 0.21
N PHE A 680 2.81 -22.24 -1.02
CA PHE A 680 4.03 -21.80 -1.68
C PHE A 680 3.90 -20.33 -2.08
N ASN A 681 4.78 -19.46 -1.57
CA ASN A 681 4.83 -18.05 -1.93
C ASN A 681 5.65 -17.86 -3.22
N ALA A 682 4.97 -17.85 -4.37
CA ALA A 682 5.61 -17.90 -5.68
C ALA A 682 6.10 -16.53 -6.20
N ALA A 683 5.63 -15.40 -5.66
CA ALA A 683 6.00 -14.07 -6.17
C ALA A 683 6.05 -12.93 -5.12
N GLY A 684 5.35 -13.07 -3.98
CA GLY A 684 5.01 -11.96 -3.09
C GLY A 684 3.88 -11.06 -3.66
N ALA A 685 3.05 -10.48 -2.80
CA ALA A 685 1.85 -9.77 -3.27
C ALA A 685 2.15 -8.49 -4.05
N ARG A 686 1.25 -8.18 -5.00
CA ARG A 686 1.39 -7.06 -5.92
C ARG A 686 1.37 -5.70 -5.22
N PHE A 687 0.73 -5.61 -4.05
CA PHE A 687 0.51 -4.37 -3.31
C PHE A 687 1.11 -4.36 -1.90
N SER A 688 1.68 -5.48 -1.42
CA SER A 688 2.51 -5.54 -0.21
C SER A 688 3.50 -6.72 -0.28
N SER A 689 4.78 -6.48 0.00
CA SER A 689 5.71 -7.55 0.37
C SER A 689 6.21 -7.23 1.76
N ASP A 690 5.55 -7.82 2.75
CA ASP A 690 5.77 -7.50 4.17
C ASP A 690 7.09 -8.08 4.66
N HIS A 691 7.45 -9.27 4.19
CA HIS A 691 8.69 -9.97 4.51
C HIS A 691 9.57 -10.22 3.28
N TYR A 692 10.80 -10.68 3.51
CA TYR A 692 11.80 -11.12 2.54
C TYR A 692 11.69 -12.63 2.30
N ASP A 693 10.51 -13.07 1.86
CA ASP A 693 10.05 -14.46 1.94
C ASP A 693 9.73 -15.09 0.58
N ALA A 694 10.20 -14.50 -0.53
CA ALA A 694 9.94 -15.08 -1.85
C ALA A 694 10.44 -16.54 -1.91
N THR A 695 9.66 -17.41 -2.54
CA THR A 695 9.87 -18.86 -2.64
C THR A 695 9.72 -19.64 -1.33
N HIS A 696 9.27 -19.01 -0.24
CA HIS A 696 8.88 -19.71 0.99
C HIS A 696 7.82 -20.78 0.71
N PHE A 697 7.86 -21.88 1.47
CA PHE A 697 6.77 -22.84 1.53
C PHE A 697 6.46 -23.24 2.97
N SER A 698 5.19 -23.51 3.26
CA SER A 698 4.71 -24.06 4.54
C SER A 698 3.95 -25.36 4.29
N ILE A 699 4.03 -26.30 5.22
CA ILE A 699 3.37 -27.62 5.14
C ILE A 699 2.65 -27.89 6.46
N TYR A 700 1.39 -28.29 6.37
CA TYR A 700 0.53 -28.69 7.48
C TYR A 700 -0.07 -30.07 7.21
N LYS A 701 0.04 -30.98 8.19
CA LYS A 701 -0.71 -32.24 8.22
C LYS A 701 -0.87 -32.66 9.68
N GLN A 702 -2.09 -32.49 10.21
CA GLN A 702 -2.41 -32.76 11.63
C GLN A 702 -1.46 -32.06 12.62
N GLY A 703 -0.89 -30.94 12.20
CA GLY A 703 0.18 -30.20 12.86
C GLY A 703 0.94 -29.30 11.88
N PHE A 704 1.60 -28.28 12.40
CA PHE A 704 2.43 -27.35 11.62
C PHE A 704 3.85 -27.90 11.45
N LEU A 705 4.15 -28.38 10.24
CA LEU A 705 5.32 -29.23 9.98
C LEU A 705 6.50 -28.49 9.35
N ALA A 706 6.24 -27.65 8.35
CA ALA A 706 7.20 -26.68 7.81
C ALA A 706 6.61 -25.29 8.02
N LEU A 707 7.32 -24.45 8.77
CA LEU A 707 6.78 -23.20 9.35
C LEU A 707 7.28 -21.95 8.63
N ASP A 708 6.45 -20.91 8.62
CA ASP A 708 6.91 -19.52 8.70
C ASP A 708 7.14 -19.15 10.17
N THR A 709 8.22 -18.43 10.50
CA THR A 709 8.71 -18.33 11.89
C THR A 709 8.95 -16.90 12.37
N GLY A 710 9.05 -16.76 13.69
CA GLY A 710 9.05 -15.48 14.38
C GLY A 710 7.64 -14.98 14.69
N THR A 711 7.53 -13.74 15.16
CA THR A 711 6.24 -13.10 15.42
C THR A 711 6.35 -11.60 15.28
N ARG A 712 5.23 -10.96 14.94
CA ARG A 712 5.09 -9.51 15.02
C ARG A 712 5.44 -9.01 16.44
N ASN A 713 6.32 -8.02 16.54
CA ASN A 713 6.69 -7.34 17.78
C ASN A 713 6.90 -5.83 17.50
N SER A 714 6.78 -4.96 18.50
CA SER A 714 6.93 -3.50 18.39
C SER A 714 8.23 -2.95 18.99
N SER A 715 9.22 -3.80 19.34
CA SER A 715 10.51 -3.34 19.85
C SER A 715 11.51 -3.14 18.71
N GLU A 716 11.79 -1.87 18.39
CA GLU A 716 12.65 -1.49 17.27
C GLU A 716 14.15 -1.48 17.61
N PRO A 717 15.04 -1.96 16.72
CA PRO A 717 14.77 -2.84 15.57
C PRO A 717 14.97 -4.31 15.95
N GLY A 718 14.64 -4.73 17.18
CA GLY A 718 14.97 -6.04 17.78
C GLY A 718 14.57 -7.26 16.95
N HIS A 719 13.54 -7.99 17.36
CA HIS A 719 13.07 -9.18 16.64
C HIS A 719 12.47 -8.82 15.27
N SER A 720 11.67 -7.75 15.22
CA SER A 720 10.92 -7.29 14.04
C SER A 720 11.77 -6.70 12.94
N GLY A 721 13.00 -6.27 13.23
CA GLY A 721 13.94 -5.85 12.20
C GLY A 721 14.88 -6.98 11.77
N ASN A 722 15.50 -7.65 12.74
CA ASN A 722 16.67 -8.50 12.49
C ASN A 722 16.38 -10.01 12.31
N TYR A 723 15.16 -10.49 12.55
CA TYR A 723 14.80 -11.90 12.30
C TYR A 723 13.52 -12.01 11.50
N TYR A 724 12.42 -11.50 12.05
CA TYR A 724 11.08 -11.85 11.62
C TYR A 724 10.78 -11.60 10.13
N PRO A 725 11.07 -10.42 9.57
CA PRO A 725 10.85 -10.18 8.15
C PRO A 725 11.99 -10.68 7.27
N GLN A 726 13.10 -11.19 7.83
CA GLN A 726 14.29 -11.55 7.08
C GLN A 726 14.18 -12.98 6.53
N THR A 727 14.79 -13.25 5.36
CA THR A 727 14.72 -14.57 4.69
C THR A 727 15.13 -15.74 5.58
N VAL A 728 15.99 -15.51 6.57
CA VAL A 728 16.43 -16.52 7.55
C VAL A 728 15.30 -17.06 8.45
N ALA A 729 14.15 -16.39 8.52
CA ALA A 729 12.95 -16.85 9.22
C ALA A 729 12.04 -17.72 8.34
N HIS A 730 12.40 -17.96 7.08
CA HIS A 730 11.54 -18.58 6.09
C HIS A 730 12.22 -19.80 5.45
N ASN A 731 11.41 -20.79 5.04
CA ASN A 731 11.86 -21.96 4.26
C ASN A 731 12.31 -21.56 2.85
N SER A 732 13.46 -20.90 2.73
CA SER A 732 14.02 -20.31 1.50
C SER A 732 15.53 -20.61 1.42
N VAL A 733 16.27 -19.86 0.61
CA VAL A 733 17.73 -20.00 0.46
C VAL A 733 18.45 -18.69 0.81
N LEU A 734 19.57 -18.81 1.51
CA LEU A 734 20.48 -17.71 1.82
C LEU A 734 21.70 -17.77 0.90
N ILE A 735 22.22 -16.61 0.52
CA ILE A 735 23.52 -16.41 -0.14
C ILE A 735 24.25 -15.34 0.69
N TYR A 736 25.21 -15.76 1.50
CA TYR A 736 25.89 -14.86 2.42
C TYR A 736 27.01 -14.10 1.73
N MET A 737 26.85 -12.78 1.60
CA MET A 737 27.89 -11.86 1.14
C MET A 737 28.43 -11.07 2.34
N PRO A 738 29.73 -11.16 2.69
CA PRO A 738 30.30 -10.41 3.80
C PRO A 738 30.09 -8.90 3.65
N GLY A 739 29.70 -8.22 4.74
CA GLY A 739 29.48 -6.78 4.77
C GLY A 739 28.18 -6.30 4.12
N GLU A 740 27.30 -7.21 3.70
CA GLU A 740 25.98 -6.84 3.18
C GLU A 740 25.08 -6.23 4.27
N THR A 741 24.38 -5.15 3.93
CA THR A 741 23.41 -4.47 4.79
C THR A 741 21.98 -4.76 4.37
N PHE A 742 21.08 -4.77 5.37
CA PHE A 742 19.66 -5.06 5.21
C PHE A 742 18.79 -3.97 5.83
N LEU A 743 17.51 -3.98 5.45
CA LEU A 743 16.46 -3.17 6.07
C LEU A 743 15.49 -4.08 6.83
N GLY A 744 14.87 -3.55 7.88
CA GLY A 744 13.85 -4.24 8.65
C GLY A 744 12.44 -3.92 8.15
N GLU A 745 11.43 -4.18 8.98
CA GLU A 745 10.00 -4.17 8.64
C GLU A 745 9.54 -2.85 7.99
N TRP A 746 9.97 -1.71 8.52
CA TRP A 746 9.52 -0.38 8.11
C TRP A 746 10.53 0.35 7.22
N GLY A 747 11.52 -0.37 6.69
CA GLY A 747 12.59 0.19 5.87
C GLY A 747 13.72 0.83 6.67
N GLU A 748 13.74 0.63 7.99
CA GLU A 748 14.82 1.03 8.88
C GLU A 748 16.07 0.15 8.69
N PRO A 749 17.29 0.71 8.79
CA PRO A 749 18.50 -0.10 8.76
C PRO A 749 18.56 -1.10 9.91
N VAL A 750 18.97 -2.34 9.62
CA VAL A 750 19.20 -3.37 10.64
C VAL A 750 20.66 -3.76 10.72
N THR A 751 21.06 -4.32 11.86
CA THR A 751 22.46 -4.66 12.14
C THR A 751 22.89 -6.02 11.61
N VAL A 752 21.92 -6.88 11.30
CA VAL A 752 22.16 -8.27 10.93
C VAL A 752 22.53 -8.41 9.45
N ASN A 753 23.46 -9.31 9.15
CA ASN A 753 23.59 -9.89 7.80
C ASN A 753 22.86 -11.24 7.77
N SER A 754 21.62 -11.24 7.27
CA SER A 754 20.82 -12.46 7.18
C SER A 754 21.25 -13.39 6.03
N GLY A 755 22.09 -12.90 5.09
CA GLY A 755 22.37 -13.58 3.83
C GLY A 755 21.16 -13.71 2.89
N GLY A 756 20.03 -13.09 3.24
CA GLY A 756 18.74 -13.27 2.58
C GLY A 756 18.50 -12.39 1.36
N GLN A 757 17.24 -12.26 0.98
CA GLN A 757 16.76 -11.30 0.00
C GLN A 757 16.92 -9.87 0.55
N LYS A 758 17.02 -8.88 -0.33
CA LYS A 758 17.36 -7.49 0.01
C LYS A 758 16.43 -6.46 -0.63
N LEU A 759 15.98 -6.69 -1.87
CA LEU A 759 15.31 -5.71 -2.69
C LEU A 759 13.78 -5.88 -2.65
N ARG A 760 13.10 -5.26 -1.68
CA ARG A 760 11.61 -5.31 -1.57
C ARG A 760 10.86 -4.69 -2.75
N SER A 761 11.50 -3.77 -3.48
CA SER A 761 10.94 -3.17 -4.69
C SER A 761 10.90 -4.13 -5.88
N ARG A 762 11.64 -5.25 -5.79
CA ARG A 762 11.65 -6.33 -6.78
C ARG A 762 10.83 -7.50 -6.26
N ARG A 763 10.18 -8.20 -7.18
CA ARG A 763 9.37 -9.39 -6.87
C ARG A 763 9.95 -10.61 -7.54
N ALA A 764 9.68 -11.77 -6.97
CA ALA A 764 9.95 -13.01 -7.68
C ALA A 764 9.02 -13.13 -8.89
N LYS A 765 9.55 -13.69 -9.97
CA LYS A 765 8.81 -13.95 -11.21
C LYS A 765 8.33 -15.39 -11.21
N ARG A 766 7.01 -15.57 -11.31
CA ARG A 766 6.41 -16.88 -11.59
C ARG A 766 6.83 -17.34 -12.97
N LEU A 767 7.41 -18.52 -13.03
CA LEU A 767 7.86 -19.15 -14.27
C LEU A 767 6.84 -20.16 -14.77
N ALA A 768 6.18 -20.89 -13.87
CA ALA A 768 5.28 -21.96 -14.24
C ALA A 768 4.26 -22.25 -13.11
N PHE A 769 3.07 -22.73 -13.50
CA PHE A 769 2.09 -23.30 -12.60
C PHE A 769 1.22 -24.31 -13.35
N GLU A 770 1.01 -25.49 -12.79
CA GLU A 770 0.00 -26.45 -13.25
C GLU A 770 -0.61 -27.21 -12.08
N THR A 771 -1.87 -27.61 -12.26
CA THR A 771 -2.61 -28.46 -11.34
C THR A 771 -3.36 -29.52 -12.15
N GLY A 772 -3.36 -30.75 -11.66
CA GLY A 772 -4.01 -31.89 -12.30
C GLY A 772 -4.46 -32.92 -11.28
N PRO A 773 -4.98 -34.09 -11.71
CA PRO A 773 -5.46 -35.11 -10.77
C PRO A 773 -4.33 -35.88 -10.06
N TYR A 774 -3.11 -35.85 -10.60
CA TYR A 774 -1.99 -36.68 -10.12
C TYR A 774 -0.85 -35.88 -9.47
N PHE A 775 -0.75 -34.58 -9.74
CA PHE A 775 0.26 -33.70 -9.15
C PHE A 775 -0.12 -32.22 -9.36
N ALA A 776 0.53 -31.35 -8.59
CA ALA A 776 0.60 -29.92 -8.86
C ALA A 776 2.07 -29.46 -8.89
N TYR A 777 2.36 -28.43 -9.67
CA TYR A 777 3.71 -27.91 -9.84
C TYR A 777 3.69 -26.39 -9.96
N ALA A 778 4.63 -25.73 -9.31
CA ALA A 778 4.89 -24.30 -9.45
C ALA A 778 6.40 -24.05 -9.55
N ALA A 779 6.79 -23.02 -10.29
CA ALA A 779 8.18 -22.58 -10.35
C ALA A 779 8.30 -21.06 -10.30
N SER A 780 9.31 -20.58 -9.59
CA SER A 780 9.52 -19.16 -9.31
C SER A 780 10.99 -18.78 -9.35
N ASP A 781 11.26 -17.61 -9.94
CA ASP A 781 12.57 -16.98 -10.01
C ASP A 781 12.62 -15.80 -9.03
N ALA A 782 13.36 -15.97 -7.93
CA ALA A 782 13.56 -14.93 -6.94
C ALA A 782 14.87 -14.16 -7.13
N THR A 783 15.60 -14.34 -8.22
CA THR A 783 16.94 -13.75 -8.44
C THR A 783 16.95 -12.24 -8.17
N GLU A 784 15.97 -11.50 -8.70
CA GLU A 784 15.91 -10.03 -8.54
C GLU A 784 15.58 -9.56 -7.11
N THR A 785 15.17 -10.46 -6.22
CA THR A 785 14.93 -10.11 -4.81
C THR A 785 16.23 -10.04 -4.01
N TYR A 786 17.31 -10.65 -4.49
CA TYR A 786 18.64 -10.61 -3.88
C TYR A 786 19.47 -9.46 -4.45
N ALA A 787 20.58 -9.12 -3.78
CA ALA A 787 21.56 -8.19 -4.32
C ALA A 787 22.21 -8.76 -5.61
N PRO A 788 22.25 -8.01 -6.72
CA PRO A 788 22.88 -8.48 -7.96
C PRO A 788 24.38 -8.73 -7.80
N GLU A 789 25.02 -8.12 -6.80
CA GLU A 789 26.43 -8.35 -6.47
C GLU A 789 26.70 -9.75 -5.90
N LYS A 790 25.68 -10.45 -5.39
CA LYS A 790 25.83 -11.78 -4.76
C LYS A 790 25.11 -12.90 -5.47
N CYS A 791 23.98 -12.61 -6.14
CA CYS A 791 23.09 -13.61 -6.72
C CYS A 791 22.99 -13.43 -8.24
N ALA A 792 23.38 -14.47 -8.98
CA ALA A 792 23.19 -14.56 -10.43
C ALA A 792 21.97 -15.42 -10.80
N GLN A 793 21.55 -16.33 -9.92
CA GLN A 793 20.32 -17.11 -10.07
C GLN A 793 19.81 -17.60 -8.70
N MET A 794 18.51 -17.49 -8.48
CA MET A 794 17.79 -18.21 -7.44
C MET A 794 16.41 -18.61 -7.97
N VAL A 795 16.27 -19.86 -8.41
CA VAL A 795 15.02 -20.42 -8.94
C VAL A 795 14.60 -21.63 -8.12
N ARG A 796 13.33 -21.66 -7.71
CA ARG A 796 12.71 -22.80 -7.03
C ARG A 796 11.64 -23.45 -7.90
N GLN A 797 11.69 -24.78 -7.99
CA GLN A 797 10.64 -25.66 -8.51
C GLN A 797 10.02 -26.43 -7.34
N PHE A 798 8.72 -26.28 -7.12
CA PHE A 798 7.97 -26.89 -6.01
C PHE A 798 6.87 -27.80 -6.57
N LEU A 799 6.98 -29.10 -6.30
CA LEU A 799 6.04 -30.11 -6.76
C LEU A 799 5.30 -30.71 -5.56
N TYR A 800 3.98 -30.84 -5.69
CA TYR A 800 3.15 -31.62 -4.79
C TYR A 800 2.66 -32.90 -5.47
N LEU A 801 2.96 -34.02 -4.83
CA LEU A 801 2.64 -35.38 -5.25
C LEU A 801 1.68 -35.96 -4.20
N PRO A 802 0.35 -35.84 -4.44
CA PRO A 802 -0.65 -36.21 -3.45
C PRO A 802 -0.58 -37.70 -3.07
N PRO A 803 -0.97 -38.05 -1.84
CA PRO A 803 -1.50 -37.14 -0.83
C PRO A 803 -0.42 -36.37 -0.03
N ASP A 804 0.82 -36.86 0.02
CA ASP A 804 1.69 -36.58 1.18
C ASP A 804 3.13 -36.20 0.83
N HIS A 805 3.50 -36.13 -0.45
CA HIS A 805 4.90 -35.97 -0.87
C HIS A 805 5.11 -34.64 -1.58
N PHE A 806 6.27 -34.03 -1.33
CA PHE A 806 6.70 -32.79 -1.99
C PHE A 806 8.13 -32.95 -2.50
N VAL A 807 8.41 -32.32 -3.63
CA VAL A 807 9.78 -32.21 -4.16
C VAL A 807 10.12 -30.74 -4.31
N VAL A 808 11.20 -30.33 -3.67
CA VAL A 808 11.73 -28.96 -3.73
C VAL A 808 13.06 -29.02 -4.46
N PHE A 809 13.15 -28.29 -5.57
CA PHE A 809 14.36 -28.22 -6.36
C PHE A 809 14.78 -26.77 -6.59
N ASP A 810 15.94 -26.40 -6.06
CA ASP A 810 16.50 -25.06 -6.17
C ASP A 810 17.73 -25.06 -7.06
N ARG A 811 17.81 -24.07 -7.95
CA ARG A 811 19.02 -23.72 -8.69
C ARG A 811 19.52 -22.38 -8.19
N VAL A 812 20.74 -22.37 -7.66
CA VAL A 812 21.30 -21.24 -6.94
C VAL A 812 22.69 -20.95 -7.46
N VAL A 813 22.86 -19.79 -8.08
CA VAL A 813 24.16 -19.33 -8.60
C VAL A 813 24.55 -18.06 -7.86
N SER A 814 25.65 -18.14 -7.10
CA SER A 814 26.28 -16.96 -6.51
C SER A 814 27.32 -16.38 -7.47
N THR A 815 27.57 -15.08 -7.37
CA THR A 815 28.59 -14.39 -8.20
C THR A 815 30.02 -14.78 -7.81
N LYS A 816 30.21 -15.31 -6.61
CA LYS A 816 31.49 -15.80 -6.10
C LYS A 816 31.33 -17.13 -5.38
N ALA A 817 32.32 -18.01 -5.50
CA ALA A 817 32.29 -19.35 -4.91
C ALA A 817 32.34 -19.31 -3.38
N GLU A 818 32.99 -18.30 -2.80
CA GLU A 818 33.11 -18.10 -1.36
C GLU A 818 31.86 -17.56 -0.69
N TYR A 819 30.79 -17.21 -1.43
CA TYR A 819 29.51 -16.84 -0.84
C TYR A 819 28.72 -18.11 -0.50
N PRO A 820 28.68 -18.53 0.78
CA PRO A 820 28.06 -19.79 1.13
C PRO A 820 26.56 -19.71 0.90
N LYS A 821 26.02 -20.81 0.38
CA LYS A 821 24.59 -20.98 0.12
C LYS A 821 24.02 -21.91 1.16
N THR A 822 22.87 -21.54 1.72
CA THR A 822 22.22 -22.31 2.78
C THR A 822 20.74 -22.45 2.46
N TRP A 823 20.26 -23.69 2.31
CA TRP A 823 18.84 -24.01 2.22
C TRP A 823 18.26 -24.23 3.62
N LEU A 824 17.04 -23.74 3.86
CA LEU A 824 16.41 -23.70 5.19
C LEU A 824 15.10 -24.50 5.23
N LEU A 825 14.89 -25.25 6.32
CA LEU A 825 13.57 -25.76 6.72
C LEU A 825 13.34 -25.60 8.23
N HIS A 826 12.25 -24.93 8.59
CA HIS A 826 11.88 -24.55 9.95
C HIS A 826 10.84 -25.49 10.54
N THR A 827 10.99 -25.80 11.82
CA THR A 827 10.19 -26.78 12.57
C THR A 827 9.89 -26.27 13.98
N GLY A 828 8.74 -26.68 14.52
CA GLY A 828 8.32 -26.22 15.85
C GLY A 828 9.01 -26.97 16.99
N ASN A 829 9.33 -28.24 16.79
CA ASN A 829 10.04 -29.09 17.75
C ASN A 829 11.40 -29.49 17.20
N GLU A 830 12.28 -29.97 18.07
CA GLU A 830 13.65 -30.32 17.69
C GLU A 830 13.68 -31.43 16.61
N PRO A 831 14.32 -31.19 15.46
CA PRO A 831 14.46 -32.22 14.43
C PRO A 831 15.52 -33.27 14.83
N MET A 832 15.25 -34.51 14.46
CA MET A 832 16.17 -35.63 14.57
C MET A 832 16.87 -35.84 13.22
N ILE A 833 18.19 -35.64 13.16
CA ILE A 833 18.98 -35.89 11.95
C ILE A 833 19.36 -37.38 11.88
N LEU A 834 19.07 -38.02 10.75
CA LEU A 834 19.31 -39.42 10.44
C LEU A 834 20.08 -39.52 9.11
N GLY A 835 21.37 -39.22 9.14
CA GLY A 835 22.22 -39.18 7.95
C GLY A 835 21.85 -38.02 7.02
N LYS A 836 21.28 -38.32 5.84
CA LYS A 836 20.80 -37.32 4.86
C LYS A 836 19.31 -36.98 5.02
N GLU A 837 18.67 -37.62 5.98
CA GLU A 837 17.27 -37.42 6.31
C GLU A 837 17.16 -36.70 7.66
N PHE A 838 16.08 -35.96 7.88
CA PHE A 838 15.67 -35.57 9.22
C PHE A 838 14.17 -35.72 9.40
N ARG A 839 13.80 -35.90 10.67
CA ARG A 839 12.42 -36.07 11.12
C ARG A 839 12.06 -35.03 12.16
N ALA A 840 10.88 -34.41 12.03
CA ALA A 840 10.34 -33.51 13.04
C ALA A 840 8.85 -33.77 13.25
N ASP A 841 8.41 -33.75 14.50
CA ASP A 841 7.03 -34.03 14.90
C ASP A 841 6.40 -32.76 15.48
N GLN A 842 5.14 -32.48 15.18
CA GLN A 842 4.36 -31.40 15.80
C GLN A 842 2.89 -31.84 15.88
N GLU A 843 2.25 -31.62 17.03
CA GLU A 843 0.91 -32.15 17.33
C GLU A 843 0.83 -33.66 17.03
N GLN A 844 0.00 -34.08 16.06
CA GLN A 844 -0.11 -35.48 15.61
C GLN A 844 0.60 -35.71 14.28
N GLY A 845 1.14 -34.66 13.67
CA GLY A 845 1.86 -34.69 12.42
C GLY A 845 3.33 -35.06 12.59
N ARG A 846 3.90 -35.52 11.48
CA ARG A 846 5.31 -35.85 11.31
C ARG A 846 5.79 -35.45 9.92
N LEU A 847 6.94 -34.81 9.85
CA LEU A 847 7.65 -34.48 8.63
C LEU A 847 8.93 -35.30 8.53
N PHE A 848 9.16 -35.90 7.37
CA PHE A 848 10.46 -36.37 6.93
C PHE A 848 10.96 -35.47 5.81
N CYS A 849 12.24 -35.15 5.80
CA CYS A 849 12.90 -34.50 4.69
C CYS A 849 14.23 -35.17 4.41
N ARG A 850 14.43 -35.63 3.18
CA ARG A 850 15.68 -36.19 2.69
C ARG A 850 16.32 -35.22 1.72
N THR A 851 17.56 -34.83 2.00
CA THR A 851 18.41 -34.15 1.03
C THR A 851 18.91 -35.17 0.02
N VAL A 852 18.41 -35.05 -1.21
CA VAL A 852 18.67 -35.94 -2.33
C VAL A 852 19.88 -35.45 -3.15
N TYR A 853 20.05 -34.13 -3.27
CA TYR A 853 21.19 -33.50 -3.92
C TYR A 853 21.48 -32.14 -3.24
N PRO A 854 22.76 -31.71 -3.08
CA PRO A 854 23.97 -32.41 -3.50
C PRO A 854 24.25 -33.64 -2.62
N LEU A 855 24.86 -34.68 -3.21
CA LEU A 855 25.04 -35.98 -2.55
C LEU A 855 25.88 -35.87 -1.26
N ASP A 856 26.79 -34.90 -1.21
CA ASP A 856 27.72 -34.64 -0.11
C ASP A 856 27.22 -33.59 0.90
N ALA A 857 25.99 -33.06 0.75
CA ALA A 857 25.45 -31.99 1.60
C ALA A 857 25.52 -32.27 3.13
N PRO A 858 26.19 -31.44 3.93
CA PRO A 858 26.03 -31.46 5.38
C PRO A 858 24.66 -30.91 5.81
N LEU A 859 24.10 -31.51 6.86
CA LEU A 859 22.88 -31.07 7.54
C LEU A 859 23.25 -30.58 8.94
N GLU A 860 22.80 -29.39 9.29
CA GLU A 860 22.99 -28.79 10.62
C GLU A 860 21.63 -28.37 11.18
N LYS A 861 21.35 -28.63 12.45
CA LYS A 861 20.17 -28.07 13.11
C LYS A 861 20.55 -26.93 14.04
N ILE A 862 19.79 -25.84 13.98
CA ILE A 862 19.95 -24.66 14.82
C ILE A 862 18.63 -24.38 15.51
N GLY A 863 18.65 -24.19 16.82
CA GLY A 863 17.45 -23.92 17.58
C GLY A 863 17.59 -24.26 19.06
N GLY A 864 16.44 -24.29 19.74
CA GLY A 864 16.34 -24.47 21.17
C GLY A 864 16.54 -23.16 21.95
N LYS A 865 16.42 -23.24 23.27
CA LYS A 865 16.43 -22.06 24.15
C LYS A 865 17.66 -21.18 23.91
N GLY A 866 17.44 -19.93 23.51
CA GLY A 866 18.50 -18.96 23.21
C GLY A 866 19.08 -19.06 21.80
N LYS A 867 18.48 -19.85 20.90
CA LYS A 867 18.83 -19.98 19.47
C LYS A 867 17.62 -20.13 18.55
N GLU A 868 16.41 -19.91 19.06
CA GLU A 868 15.16 -20.00 18.30
C GLU A 868 15.19 -19.06 17.07
N PHE A 869 15.69 -17.84 17.28
CA PHE A 869 15.74 -16.75 16.31
C PHE A 869 17.20 -16.36 16.00
N TRP A 870 18.04 -17.38 15.78
CA TRP A 870 19.48 -17.21 15.60
C TRP A 870 19.87 -16.69 14.21
N VAL A 871 20.53 -15.54 14.17
CA VAL A 871 21.09 -14.93 12.96
C VAL A 871 22.41 -14.25 13.28
N ASP A 872 23.42 -14.46 12.44
CA ASP A 872 24.70 -13.75 12.48
C ASP A 872 25.35 -13.72 13.88
N GLY A 873 25.39 -14.88 14.54
CA GLY A 873 26.02 -15.02 15.86
C GLY A 873 25.18 -14.57 17.06
N LYS A 874 23.91 -14.17 16.85
CA LYS A 874 23.03 -13.64 17.91
C LYS A 874 21.62 -14.22 17.82
N ASN A 875 20.99 -14.43 18.99
CA ASN A 875 19.56 -14.71 19.07
C ASN A 875 18.76 -13.41 19.20
N TRP A 876 17.78 -13.22 18.31
CA TRP A 876 16.88 -12.07 18.35
C TRP A 876 15.60 -12.42 19.10
N ALA A 877 15.75 -12.69 20.40
CA ALA A 877 14.66 -13.06 21.30
C ALA A 877 13.58 -11.98 21.41
N LEU A 878 12.36 -12.41 21.74
CA LEU A 878 11.30 -11.52 22.20
C LEU A 878 11.65 -11.01 23.60
N PRO A 879 11.40 -9.73 23.92
CA PRO A 879 11.74 -9.21 25.23
C PRO A 879 10.79 -9.73 26.31
N ASP A 880 11.28 -9.86 27.54
CA ASP A 880 10.48 -10.35 28.68
C ASP A 880 9.28 -9.44 28.99
N ASP A 881 9.41 -8.13 28.74
CA ASP A 881 8.35 -7.14 28.93
C ASP A 881 7.43 -6.97 27.71
N TRP A 882 7.50 -7.89 26.73
CA TRP A 882 6.63 -7.86 25.56
C TRP A 882 5.14 -7.97 25.99
N PRO A 883 4.29 -6.97 25.67
CA PRO A 883 2.93 -6.88 26.24
C PRO A 883 1.98 -7.99 25.78
N TYR A 884 2.39 -8.80 24.79
CA TYR A 884 1.56 -9.83 24.18
C TYR A 884 1.86 -11.26 24.65
N TRP A 885 2.73 -11.45 25.66
CA TRP A 885 2.91 -12.77 26.29
C TRP A 885 1.60 -13.37 26.83
N GLY A 886 0.63 -12.54 27.22
CA GLY A 886 -0.72 -12.99 27.59
C GLY A 886 -1.49 -13.63 26.42
N LEU A 887 -1.33 -13.13 25.19
CA LEU A 887 -1.91 -13.72 23.99
C LEU A 887 -1.25 -15.06 23.66
N VAL A 888 0.06 -15.18 23.84
CA VAL A 888 0.79 -16.44 23.66
C VAL A 888 0.28 -17.51 24.62
N LYS A 889 0.19 -17.19 25.93
CA LYS A 889 -0.34 -18.12 26.94
C LYS A 889 -1.79 -18.55 26.63
N SER A 890 -2.59 -17.63 26.08
CA SER A 890 -3.97 -17.93 25.67
C SER A 890 -4.05 -18.82 24.43
N GLY A 891 -3.16 -18.59 23.45
CA GLY A 891 -3.09 -19.37 22.21
C GLY A 891 -2.42 -20.74 22.35
N THR A 892 -1.53 -20.89 23.33
CA THR A 892 -0.83 -22.15 23.64
C THR A 892 -0.96 -22.48 25.14
N PRO A 893 -2.10 -23.06 25.57
CA PRO A 893 -2.32 -23.42 26.96
C PRO A 893 -1.23 -24.36 27.52
N GLY A 894 -0.72 -24.05 28.71
CA GLY A 894 0.33 -24.84 29.38
C GLY A 894 1.77 -24.48 28.99
N ILE A 895 1.98 -23.51 28.11
CA ILE A 895 3.31 -22.97 27.78
C ILE A 895 3.92 -22.26 29.00
N GLY A 896 5.25 -22.37 29.16
CA GLY A 896 5.98 -21.67 30.21
C GLY A 896 5.93 -20.15 30.08
N GLU A 897 6.29 -19.45 31.15
CA GLU A 897 6.45 -17.99 31.11
C GLU A 897 7.59 -17.59 30.17
N HIS A 898 7.31 -16.65 29.27
CA HIS A 898 8.22 -16.17 28.22
C HIS A 898 8.84 -17.29 27.37
N GLU A 899 8.16 -18.44 27.28
CA GLU A 899 8.59 -19.54 26.43
C GLU A 899 8.01 -19.36 25.02
N VAL A 900 8.88 -19.46 24.02
CA VAL A 900 8.49 -19.40 22.61
C VAL A 900 7.65 -20.64 22.25
N PRO A 901 6.40 -20.48 21.78
CA PRO A 901 5.56 -21.61 21.40
C PRO A 901 6.11 -22.29 20.12
N PRO A 902 5.88 -23.61 19.92
CA PRO A 902 6.34 -24.32 18.72
C PRO A 902 5.93 -23.67 17.40
N ILE A 903 4.76 -23.02 17.36
CA ILE A 903 4.21 -22.41 16.15
C ILE A 903 4.96 -21.13 15.71
N MET A 904 5.71 -20.49 16.61
CA MET A 904 6.64 -19.39 16.24
C MET A 904 7.95 -19.91 15.63
N GLY A 905 8.15 -21.23 15.61
CA GLY A 905 9.41 -21.85 15.19
C GLY A 905 10.47 -21.80 16.28
N ARG A 906 10.98 -22.98 16.65
CA ARG A 906 12.06 -23.09 17.65
C ARG A 906 13.34 -23.66 17.07
N TRP A 907 13.26 -24.25 15.89
CA TRP A 907 14.34 -24.96 15.24
C TRP A 907 14.28 -24.79 13.73
N ARG A 908 15.45 -24.85 13.10
CA ARG A 908 15.59 -25.02 11.65
C ARG A 908 16.70 -26.03 11.34
N VAL A 909 16.60 -26.65 10.18
CA VAL A 909 17.68 -27.40 9.55
C VAL A 909 18.26 -26.57 8.41
N GLU A 910 19.58 -26.40 8.43
CA GLU A 910 20.38 -25.78 7.39
C GLU A 910 21.07 -26.85 6.56
N VAL A 911 20.93 -26.75 5.23
CA VAL A 911 21.62 -27.63 4.27
C VAL A 911 22.56 -26.78 3.43
N LYS A 912 23.83 -27.17 3.35
CA LYS A 912 24.90 -26.45 2.63
C LYS A 912 25.49 -27.36 1.55
N PRO A 913 26.11 -26.83 0.49
CA PRO A 913 26.88 -27.66 -0.44
C PRO A 913 28.14 -28.19 0.27
N GLY A 914 28.62 -29.37 -0.12
CA GLY A 914 29.80 -29.97 0.51
C GLY A 914 31.12 -29.25 0.23
N ALA A 915 31.15 -28.33 -0.75
CA ALA A 915 32.30 -27.49 -1.06
C ALA A 915 31.85 -26.17 -1.72
N ALA A 916 32.68 -25.13 -1.57
CA ALA A 916 32.49 -23.81 -2.17
C ALA A 916 32.52 -23.87 -3.70
N ARG A 917 31.48 -23.31 -4.34
CA ARG A 917 31.32 -23.19 -5.79
C ARG A 917 30.30 -22.11 -6.11
N THR A 918 30.26 -21.63 -7.35
CA THR A 918 29.27 -20.63 -7.78
C THR A 918 27.89 -21.25 -7.99
N ASP A 919 27.83 -22.43 -8.61
CA ASP A 919 26.60 -23.07 -9.07
C ASP A 919 26.26 -24.26 -8.18
N ASP A 920 25.14 -24.18 -7.47
CA ASP A 920 24.63 -25.25 -6.63
C ASP A 920 23.19 -25.59 -7.02
N CYS A 921 22.84 -26.86 -6.84
CA CYS A 921 21.45 -27.32 -6.88
C CYS A 921 21.12 -27.96 -5.55
N PHE A 922 19.93 -27.71 -5.02
CA PHE A 922 19.39 -28.40 -3.86
C PHE A 922 18.17 -29.19 -4.29
N LEU A 923 18.14 -30.50 -4.05
CA LEU A 923 16.99 -31.36 -4.30
C LEU A 923 16.58 -32.04 -3.00
N HIS A 924 15.34 -31.82 -2.59
CA HIS A 924 14.77 -32.40 -1.38
C HIS A 924 13.49 -33.17 -1.69
N LEU A 925 13.37 -34.36 -1.12
CA LEU A 925 12.09 -35.08 -1.03
C LEU A 925 11.56 -34.88 0.39
N ILE A 926 10.32 -34.41 0.51
CA ILE A 926 9.63 -34.19 1.79
C ILE A 926 8.42 -35.12 1.82
N GLN A 927 8.18 -35.76 2.96
CA GLN A 927 7.00 -36.57 3.23
C GLN A 927 6.31 -36.06 4.49
N ALA A 928 5.05 -35.63 4.36
CA ALA A 928 4.17 -35.32 5.48
C ALA A 928 3.37 -36.57 5.88
N SER A 929 3.27 -36.85 7.17
CA SER A 929 2.59 -38.04 7.69
C SER A 929 1.98 -37.77 9.05
N ASP A 930 1.23 -38.73 9.59
CA ASP A 930 1.03 -38.80 11.04
C ASP A 930 2.22 -39.51 11.71
N GLN A 931 2.24 -39.54 13.03
CA GLN A 931 3.34 -40.15 13.79
C GLN A 931 3.35 -41.69 13.78
N THR A 932 2.38 -42.36 13.12
CA THR A 932 2.39 -43.82 12.95
C THR A 932 3.37 -44.26 11.85
N VAL A 933 3.74 -43.35 10.94
CA VAL A 933 4.77 -43.61 9.93
C VAL A 933 6.15 -43.47 10.58
N GLU A 934 6.84 -44.59 10.76
CA GLU A 934 8.15 -44.61 11.45
C GLU A 934 9.32 -44.23 10.54
N LYS A 935 9.22 -44.54 9.25
CA LYS A 935 10.28 -44.37 8.25
C LYS A 935 9.74 -43.68 7.00
N MET A 936 10.57 -42.81 6.43
CA MET A 936 10.32 -42.19 5.14
C MET A 936 10.32 -43.23 4.01
N VAL A 937 9.60 -42.94 2.91
CA VAL A 937 9.67 -43.72 1.68
C VAL A 937 11.10 -43.84 1.16
N GLU A 938 11.46 -45.04 0.68
CA GLU A 938 12.73 -45.26 0.00
C GLU A 938 12.77 -44.51 -1.33
N SER A 939 13.90 -43.86 -1.62
CA SER A 939 14.09 -43.09 -2.85
C SER A 939 15.48 -43.28 -3.42
N GLN A 940 15.58 -43.20 -4.74
CA GLN A 940 16.84 -43.30 -5.49
C GLN A 940 17.10 -42.00 -6.24
N VAL A 941 18.38 -41.60 -6.27
CA VAL A 941 18.86 -40.47 -7.06
C VAL A 941 19.92 -40.90 -8.07
N ARG A 942 19.87 -40.31 -9.26
CA ARG A 942 20.92 -40.46 -10.28
C ARG A 942 21.29 -39.09 -10.82
N ASP A 943 22.57 -38.75 -10.73
CA ASP A 943 23.12 -37.61 -11.46
C ASP A 943 23.36 -38.02 -12.93
N ARG A 944 22.68 -37.36 -13.86
CA ARG A 944 22.79 -37.60 -15.31
C ARG A 944 23.53 -36.46 -16.03
N GLY A 945 24.40 -35.75 -15.33
CA GLY A 945 25.18 -34.64 -15.90
C GLY A 945 24.40 -33.33 -15.90
N ASN A 946 23.52 -33.11 -16.89
CA ASN A 946 22.70 -31.89 -16.98
C ASN A 946 21.36 -32.01 -16.24
N GLN A 947 20.99 -33.21 -15.80
CA GLN A 947 19.77 -33.48 -15.03
C GLN A 947 20.11 -34.26 -13.75
N VAL A 948 19.24 -34.10 -12.76
CA VAL A 948 19.18 -34.98 -11.58
C VAL A 948 17.85 -35.72 -11.61
N GLU A 949 17.91 -37.04 -11.50
CA GLU A 949 16.73 -37.91 -11.51
C GLU A 949 16.44 -38.42 -10.10
N LEU A 950 15.22 -38.18 -9.61
CA LEU A 950 14.68 -38.73 -8.37
C LEU A 950 13.58 -39.75 -8.70
N SER A 951 13.65 -40.92 -8.09
CA SER A 951 12.58 -41.92 -8.18
C SER A 951 12.22 -42.52 -6.82
N PHE A 952 10.93 -42.78 -6.60
CA PHE A 952 10.42 -43.41 -5.38
C PHE A 952 9.04 -44.04 -5.64
N THR A 953 8.63 -44.98 -4.79
CA THR A 953 7.37 -45.72 -4.96
C THR A 953 6.53 -45.63 -3.69
N VAL A 954 5.24 -45.29 -3.85
CA VAL A 954 4.25 -45.19 -2.77
C VAL A 954 3.05 -46.05 -3.15
N GLY A 955 2.81 -47.13 -2.40
CA GLY A 955 1.80 -48.11 -2.78
C GLY A 955 2.07 -48.69 -4.18
N ALA A 956 1.10 -48.60 -5.07
CA ALA A 956 1.24 -49.04 -6.46
C ALA A 956 1.85 -47.98 -7.41
N ARG A 957 2.09 -46.75 -6.93
CA ARG A 957 2.53 -45.63 -7.77
C ARG A 957 4.03 -45.41 -7.68
N THR A 958 4.69 -45.39 -8.83
CA THR A 958 6.10 -45.01 -8.97
C THR A 958 6.20 -43.62 -9.60
N TYR A 959 6.94 -42.74 -8.94
CA TYR A 959 7.23 -41.39 -9.40
C TYR A 959 8.67 -41.35 -9.91
N THR A 960 8.89 -40.71 -11.04
CA THR A 960 10.22 -40.42 -11.58
C THR A 960 10.25 -38.98 -12.07
N LEU A 961 11.19 -38.20 -11.54
CA LEU A 961 11.38 -36.79 -11.84
C LEU A 961 12.80 -36.57 -12.34
N ALA A 962 12.96 -36.12 -13.58
CA ALA A 962 14.25 -35.72 -14.13
C ALA A 962 14.28 -34.18 -14.25
N LEU A 963 15.01 -33.52 -13.35
CA LEU A 963 15.02 -32.06 -13.21
C LEU A 963 16.30 -31.46 -13.79
N ASN A 964 16.17 -30.38 -14.58
CA ASN A 964 17.28 -29.75 -15.27
C ASN A 964 18.17 -28.96 -14.30
N LYS A 965 19.43 -29.38 -14.12
CA LYS A 965 20.43 -28.65 -13.32
C LYS A 965 20.95 -27.40 -14.04
N THR A 966 21.01 -27.42 -15.37
CA THR A 966 21.50 -26.33 -16.22
C THR A 966 20.55 -26.04 -17.37
N GLY A 967 20.74 -24.91 -18.05
CA GLY A 967 19.89 -24.50 -19.17
C GLY A 967 18.49 -24.12 -18.69
N GLU A 968 17.48 -24.56 -19.44
CA GLU A 968 16.09 -24.20 -19.22
C GLU A 968 15.52 -24.76 -17.91
N ILE A 969 14.75 -23.93 -17.19
CA ILE A 969 14.02 -24.35 -15.99
C ILE A 969 12.94 -25.35 -16.39
N GLY A 970 12.77 -26.42 -15.59
CA GLY A 970 11.80 -27.47 -15.84
C GLY A 970 12.39 -28.86 -15.65
N GLY A 971 11.89 -29.82 -16.42
CA GLY A 971 12.25 -31.23 -16.30
C GLY A 971 11.19 -32.13 -16.92
N GLN A 972 11.25 -33.41 -16.60
CA GLN A 972 10.24 -34.41 -16.97
C GLN A 972 9.68 -35.08 -15.73
N ILE A 973 8.37 -35.37 -15.78
CA ILE A 973 7.66 -36.13 -14.76
C ILE A 973 7.04 -37.37 -15.39
N ARG A 974 7.28 -38.52 -14.76
CA ARG A 974 6.61 -39.77 -15.05
C ARG A 974 5.97 -40.33 -13.78
N ILE A 975 4.69 -40.66 -13.87
CA ILE A 975 3.91 -41.31 -12.80
C ILE A 975 3.29 -42.56 -13.41
N ALA A 976 3.64 -43.73 -12.85
CA ALA A 976 3.10 -45.03 -13.27
C ALA A 976 2.41 -45.71 -12.09
N GLU A 977 1.33 -46.45 -12.36
CA GLU A 977 0.61 -47.28 -11.41
C GLU A 977 0.60 -48.72 -11.93
N GLY A 978 1.50 -49.55 -11.40
CA GLY A 978 1.86 -50.83 -12.03
C GLY A 978 2.35 -50.62 -13.47
N ASP A 979 1.76 -51.34 -14.43
CA ASP A 979 2.11 -51.22 -15.86
C ASP A 979 1.46 -50.01 -16.56
N LYS A 980 0.52 -49.31 -15.90
CA LYS A 980 -0.20 -48.19 -16.48
C LYS A 980 0.56 -46.88 -16.25
N VAL A 981 0.90 -46.18 -17.32
CA VAL A 981 1.45 -44.82 -17.25
C VAL A 981 0.30 -43.82 -17.10
N LEU A 982 0.29 -43.06 -16.00
CA LEU A 982 -0.70 -42.02 -15.72
C LEU A 982 -0.25 -40.66 -16.25
N VAL A 983 1.04 -40.37 -16.12
CA VAL A 983 1.70 -39.16 -16.62
C VAL A 983 3.07 -39.54 -17.16
N ASP A 984 3.45 -39.03 -18.33
CA ASP A 984 4.83 -39.07 -18.83
C ASP A 984 5.02 -37.91 -19.81
N ARG A 985 5.52 -36.78 -19.30
CA ARG A 985 5.66 -35.54 -20.08
C ARG A 985 6.63 -34.56 -19.43
N PRO A 986 7.08 -33.53 -20.19
CA PRO A 986 7.76 -32.39 -19.60
C PRO A 986 6.88 -31.66 -18.56
N LEU A 987 7.51 -31.12 -17.53
CA LEU A 987 6.90 -30.14 -16.63
C LEU A 987 6.55 -28.88 -17.42
N THR A 988 5.42 -28.24 -17.10
CA THR A 988 5.01 -27.02 -17.81
C THR A 988 6.04 -25.89 -17.64
N ARG A 989 6.07 -24.99 -18.63
CA ARG A 989 6.84 -23.73 -18.58
C ARG A 989 5.92 -22.51 -18.67
N GLU A 990 4.63 -22.75 -18.52
CA GLU A 990 3.57 -21.76 -18.59
C GLU A 990 2.80 -21.75 -17.27
N ILE A 991 2.09 -20.65 -17.03
CA ILE A 991 1.16 -20.52 -15.92
C ILE A 991 -0.21 -20.97 -16.45
N MET A 992 -0.69 -22.11 -15.97
CA MET A 992 -2.03 -22.60 -16.29
C MET A 992 -3.08 -21.54 -15.87
N PRO A 993 -3.88 -21.01 -16.81
CA PRO A 993 -4.92 -20.03 -16.47
C PRO A 993 -5.96 -20.62 -15.52
N GLN A 994 -6.40 -19.82 -14.54
CA GLN A 994 -7.45 -20.17 -13.59
C GLN A 994 -8.42 -19.00 -13.44
N ALA A 995 -9.70 -19.28 -13.24
CA ALA A 995 -10.72 -18.27 -12.96
C ALA A 995 -11.80 -18.83 -12.03
N GLY A 996 -12.42 -17.97 -11.23
CA GLY A 996 -13.48 -18.37 -10.30
C GLY A 996 -13.00 -19.44 -9.32
N LEU A 997 -13.73 -20.56 -9.19
CA LEU A 997 -13.34 -21.70 -8.34
C LEU A 997 -12.32 -22.65 -9.00
N ALA A 998 -12.05 -22.51 -10.31
CA ALA A 998 -11.21 -23.38 -11.15
C ALA A 998 -11.33 -24.88 -10.84
N LEU A 999 -12.52 -25.44 -11.06
CA LEU A 999 -12.80 -26.86 -10.90
C LEU A 999 -12.05 -27.70 -11.96
N MET A 1000 -11.75 -28.95 -11.62
CA MET A 1000 -11.24 -29.95 -12.55
C MET A 1000 -12.37 -30.41 -13.48
N PRO A 1001 -12.13 -30.43 -14.81
CA PRO A 1001 -13.10 -30.95 -15.78
C PRO A 1001 -13.27 -32.47 -15.71
#